data_AF-A0A7W8E6R6-F1
#
_entry.id   AF-A0A7W8E6R6-F1
#
_cell.length_a   1.000
_cell.length_b   1.000
_cell.length_c   1.000
_cell.angle_alpha   90.00
_cell.angle_beta   90.00
_cell.angle_gamma   90.00
#
_symmetry.space_group_name_H-M   'P 1'
#
loop_
_entity.id
_entity.type
_entity.pdbx_description
1 polymer ?
#
loop_
_entity_poly.entity_id
_entity_poly.type
_entity_poly.pdbx_seq_one_letter_code
_entity_poly.pdbx_strand_id
1 'polypeptide(L)'
;MSQLLTVQLSDIHFREGSNPVDDRLEALLAAVLSIRPRPDACLVLLTGDIAFSGKKTEYKRAFIFLSGLRVQLAEFFGNQNVFFEVIAGNHDCLQAEDELGVRAALVAGAPERILTKTPDRGYLNILLNPQSHFHEFVEKFTVTPVLGDERVCRSRTIRVASKLVELIGINTALLSQRDEQVGTLGVPMSLLNDLPVKESDVDVTLCVYHHPDNWLEPNLRREFRKFVESNAHIVFTGHEHLQDNHWTEASTGENTAYLEADALQAKDYPIRSGFNCLVIDFDASSVLYYHYRWKNNRYSALVDGVSHAIVFSKKSQDRFNLTERFHNQLVQDDFGFTHKLHSDLVLADFFVYPPVSVSAPGSSDTKQVAGRDLLKYLLTQRCVYLRGQERAGKTSLLKTLYLDILKSSSRIPVLLSGEALDGNFSHLLRLSVRNQYGSDAVEPFGQLDSSRKVILIDDFNKRRTGSVPKQALLQILKAEADLVVIVSSDLPDVADYGATTVETHEPIFSALVTIRELPPSSRAEIVQKWLRMGRQDSEDSPEFRRDAEREQNVLSDLIRRKALPALPYLVVGVLQIRQDDAGDTVDPGSFGFLFQRLVTDALNTTSTNTKPYIDRKDGILRRFAYALFITDTESGSRADFDEAARLYSEQIGIRVNIDTMLKELLQARILKEIDGNLLFRHPYFYHFFLAKHLRDLIDADPSSEARNQLNDMADRPLMRDNQLTLIFYLFFHSRDPIIDRLVSLANQTFPHEAVSDLTSDVRFIDEGLHVLEQAHIDEEVSVTQEAPVRLQTQDRTEAESNSRPEKPLEAVYCDELSVEVKIRFAHARMELLGQIIRGFSGTLDLTKKVEILESVFKLGLRTLHCVLNVLSVFATSSNEQFEKIEDKDLRDKIRVLVNDLVALFARFYCDGALIGISQAVGVSDIEQAYENAAAKVGDTCATQLLGLAIKLDHSEAFPMQFFQTANRRVSKESRLASAVLSDLVQRHTQIIPLHRDTLRKIAGELRVNPTQLLRNAGHVPRRPQS
;
A
#
# COMPACT_ATOMS: atom_id res chain seq x y z
N MET A 1 -5.00 9.59 50.86
CA MET A 1 -5.01 9.48 49.40
C MET A 1 -4.49 10.80 48.91
N SER A 2 -3.55 10.80 47.98
CA SER A 2 -3.08 12.01 47.31
C SER A 2 -3.79 12.06 45.96
N GLN A 3 -4.82 12.90 45.84
CA GLN A 3 -5.66 13.02 44.66
C GLN A 3 -5.70 14.47 44.15
N LEU A 4 -5.43 14.66 42.86
CA LEU A 4 -5.56 15.94 42.16
C LEU A 4 -6.74 15.88 41.19
N LEU A 5 -7.70 16.79 41.32
CA LEU A 5 -8.71 17.04 40.30
C LEU A 5 -8.17 18.03 39.27
N THR A 6 -8.07 17.64 38.00
CA THR A 6 -7.90 18.60 36.91
C THR A 6 -9.26 18.94 36.31
N VAL A 7 -9.51 20.23 36.05
CA VAL A 7 -10.69 20.74 35.36
C VAL A 7 -10.21 21.46 34.11
N GLN A 8 -10.41 20.84 32.95
CA GLN A 8 -9.93 21.36 31.66
C GLN A 8 -11.05 22.15 30.97
N LEU A 9 -10.85 23.46 30.85
CA LEU A 9 -11.75 24.38 30.17
C LEU A 9 -11.03 24.92 28.93
N SER A 10 -11.63 24.80 27.76
CA SER A 10 -11.07 25.31 26.49
C SER A 10 -12.11 26.08 25.72
N ASP A 11 -11.64 26.95 24.82
CA ASP A 11 -12.44 27.62 23.80
C ASP A 11 -13.70 28.26 24.39
N ILE A 12 -13.45 29.20 25.31
CA ILE A 12 -14.48 29.96 26.03
C ILE A 12 -14.95 31.16 25.19
N HIS A 13 -14.05 31.76 24.41
CA HIS A 13 -14.33 32.87 23.50
C HIS A 13 -15.16 33.99 24.15
N PHE A 14 -14.69 34.56 25.26
CA PHE A 14 -15.36 35.68 25.90
C PHE A 14 -15.53 36.83 24.91
N ARG A 15 -16.76 37.34 24.81
CA ARG A 15 -17.14 38.50 24.00
C ARG A 15 -17.51 39.68 24.88
N GLU A 16 -17.46 40.86 24.28
CA GLU A 16 -18.08 42.04 24.87
C GLU A 16 -19.62 41.87 24.90
N GLY A 17 -20.21 41.96 26.10
CA GLY A 17 -21.64 41.75 26.31
C GLY A 17 -21.95 40.49 27.12
N SER A 18 -23.02 39.80 26.77
CA SER A 18 -23.47 38.55 27.43
C SER A 18 -22.72 37.34 26.90
N ASN A 19 -22.29 36.45 27.80
CA ASN A 19 -21.69 35.17 27.47
C ASN A 19 -22.54 34.04 28.07
N PRO A 20 -22.97 33.01 27.32
CA PRO A 20 -23.81 31.94 27.85
C PRO A 20 -23.17 31.19 29.02
N VAL A 21 -21.84 31.17 29.10
CA VAL A 21 -21.13 30.56 30.22
C VAL A 21 -21.39 31.28 31.56
N ASP A 22 -21.72 32.58 31.55
CA ASP A 22 -22.01 33.34 32.78
C ASP A 22 -23.20 32.74 33.54
N ASP A 23 -24.26 32.35 32.82
CA ASP A 23 -25.46 31.70 33.39
C ASP A 23 -25.25 30.23 33.78
N ARG A 24 -24.09 29.66 33.45
CA ARG A 24 -23.77 28.24 33.63
C ARG A 24 -22.75 27.99 34.73
N LEU A 25 -22.17 29.05 35.34
CA LEU A 25 -21.12 28.94 36.35
C LEU A 25 -21.54 28.05 37.54
N GLU A 26 -22.74 28.26 38.09
CA GLU A 26 -23.25 27.47 39.22
C GLU A 26 -23.40 25.99 38.85
N ALA A 27 -23.88 25.71 37.64
CA ALA A 27 -24.06 24.34 37.16
C ALA A 27 -22.72 23.66 36.81
N LEU A 28 -21.74 24.40 36.29
CA LEU A 28 -20.37 23.92 36.08
C LEU A 28 -19.76 23.51 37.42
N LEU A 29 -19.88 24.39 38.43
CA LEU A 29 -19.41 24.11 39.78
C LEU A 29 -20.13 22.93 40.39
N ALA A 30 -21.46 22.83 40.26
CA ALA A 30 -22.22 21.69 40.75
C ALA A 30 -21.73 20.36 40.14
N ALA A 31 -21.39 20.34 38.85
CA ALA A 31 -20.84 19.16 38.18
C ALA A 31 -19.43 18.82 38.72
N VAL A 32 -18.52 19.79 38.78
CA VAL A 32 -17.16 19.60 39.34
C VAL A 32 -17.22 19.10 40.78
N LEU A 33 -18.10 19.69 41.59
CA LEU A 33 -18.27 19.35 43.01
C LEU A 33 -19.07 18.07 43.23
N SER A 34 -19.66 17.48 42.20
CA SER A 34 -20.35 16.19 42.29
C SER A 34 -19.39 14.99 42.32
N ILE A 35 -18.14 15.17 41.91
CA ILE A 35 -17.12 14.12 41.85
C ILE A 35 -16.79 13.62 43.26
N ARG A 36 -16.86 12.30 43.46
CA ARG A 36 -16.64 11.60 44.73
C ARG A 36 -15.79 10.31 44.52
N PRO A 37 -14.92 9.92 45.48
CA PRO A 37 -14.55 10.66 46.69
C PRO A 37 -13.88 11.98 46.35
N ARG A 38 -13.85 12.89 47.32
CA ARG A 38 -13.42 14.27 47.08
C ARG A 38 -11.89 14.35 46.99
N PRO A 39 -11.31 14.89 45.90
CA PRO A 39 -9.86 15.07 45.77
C PRO A 39 -9.28 16.12 46.72
N ASP A 40 -7.96 16.09 46.97
CA ASP A 40 -7.27 17.01 47.90
C ASP A 40 -7.08 18.41 47.32
N ALA A 41 -6.84 18.50 46.02
CA ALA A 41 -6.60 19.75 45.30
C ALA A 41 -7.33 19.81 43.97
N CYS A 42 -7.50 21.01 43.45
CA CYS A 42 -8.13 21.29 42.16
C CYS A 42 -7.19 22.15 41.30
N LEU A 43 -6.86 21.68 40.10
CA LEU A 43 -6.10 22.41 39.08
C LEU A 43 -7.03 22.72 37.89
N VAL A 44 -7.32 23.99 37.68
CA VAL A 44 -8.05 24.45 36.50
C VAL A 44 -7.05 24.70 35.36
N LEU A 45 -7.22 24.00 34.25
CA LEU A 45 -6.43 24.15 33.03
C LEU A 45 -7.23 24.93 32.01
N LEU A 46 -6.76 26.11 31.62
CA LEU A 46 -7.31 26.88 30.50
C LEU A 46 -6.49 26.56 29.25
N THR A 47 -7.00 25.68 28.39
CA THR A 47 -6.23 25.03 27.31
C THR A 47 -6.53 25.55 25.91
N GLY A 48 -7.28 26.64 25.80
CA GLY A 48 -7.56 27.26 24.51
C GLY A 48 -8.16 28.63 24.63
N ASP A 49 -8.91 29.04 23.61
CA ASP A 49 -9.24 30.45 23.38
C ASP A 49 -10.03 31.08 24.54
N ILE A 50 -9.37 31.98 25.27
CA ILE A 50 -10.03 32.71 26.37
C ILE A 50 -10.87 33.83 25.79
N ALA A 51 -10.28 34.66 24.94
CA ALA A 51 -10.93 35.77 24.27
C ALA A 51 -11.50 35.34 22.90
N PHE A 52 -12.52 36.05 22.43
CA PHE A 52 -13.03 35.84 21.07
C PHE A 52 -12.15 36.50 20.00
N SER A 53 -11.47 37.60 20.31
CA SER A 53 -10.66 38.34 19.33
C SER A 53 -9.42 39.02 19.93
N GLY A 54 -9.00 38.62 21.13
CA GLY A 54 -7.83 39.18 21.82
C GLY A 54 -8.03 40.61 22.35
N LYS A 55 -9.27 41.11 22.43
CA LYS A 55 -9.53 42.49 22.87
C LYS A 55 -9.46 42.61 24.39
N LYS A 56 -8.94 43.74 24.87
CA LYS A 56 -8.83 44.03 26.31
C LYS A 56 -10.17 43.98 27.07
N THR A 57 -11.29 44.29 26.41
CA THR A 57 -12.64 44.21 27.01
C THR A 57 -13.10 42.76 27.24
N GLU A 58 -12.67 41.83 26.39
CA GLU A 58 -12.98 40.40 26.50
C GLU A 58 -12.27 39.79 27.73
N TYR A 59 -11.00 40.11 27.93
CA TYR A 59 -10.26 39.67 29.12
C TYR A 59 -10.78 40.26 30.45
N LYS A 60 -11.43 41.44 30.43
CA LYS A 60 -12.13 41.95 31.63
C LYS A 60 -13.29 41.03 32.03
N ARG A 61 -14.01 40.47 31.05
CA ARG A 61 -15.09 39.49 31.31
C ARG A 61 -14.51 38.16 31.79
N ALA A 62 -13.47 37.67 31.11
CA ALA A 62 -12.75 36.46 31.53
C ALA A 62 -12.27 36.56 32.99
N PHE A 63 -11.71 37.71 33.38
CA PHE A 63 -11.25 37.96 34.75
C PHE A 63 -12.38 37.85 35.78
N ILE A 64 -13.56 38.41 35.49
CA ILE A 64 -14.72 38.35 36.41
C ILE A 64 -15.16 36.89 36.57
N PHE A 65 -15.38 36.18 35.46
CA PHE A 65 -15.84 34.79 35.47
C PHE A 65 -14.85 33.87 36.21
N LEU A 66 -13.57 33.92 35.83
CA LEU A 66 -12.54 33.04 36.39
C LEU A 66 -12.21 33.39 37.85
N SER A 67 -12.33 34.65 38.26
CA SER A 67 -12.21 35.03 39.66
C SER A 67 -13.38 34.48 40.47
N GLY A 68 -14.61 34.54 39.94
CA GLY A 68 -15.78 33.92 40.56
C GLY A 68 -15.61 32.41 40.72
N LEU A 69 -15.13 31.73 39.66
CA LEU A 69 -14.81 30.29 39.71
C LEU A 69 -13.74 29.98 40.76
N ARG A 70 -12.65 30.77 40.83
CA ARG A 70 -11.59 30.59 41.83
C ARG A 70 -12.13 30.72 43.25
N VAL A 71 -12.93 31.75 43.53
CA VAL A 71 -13.50 32.00 44.87
C VAL A 71 -14.36 30.81 45.29
N GLN A 72 -15.28 30.37 44.44
CA GLN A 72 -16.17 29.25 44.77
C GLN A 72 -15.39 27.94 44.92
N LEU A 73 -14.42 27.62 44.05
CA LEU A 73 -13.57 26.44 44.25
C LEU A 73 -12.76 26.52 45.56
N ALA A 74 -12.27 27.70 45.93
CA ALA A 74 -11.50 27.91 47.15
C ALA A 74 -12.34 27.73 48.42
N GLU A 75 -13.65 28.03 48.39
CA GLU A 75 -14.56 27.73 49.51
C GLU A 75 -14.62 26.23 49.79
N PHE A 76 -14.54 25.40 48.75
CA PHE A 76 -14.51 23.96 48.92
C PHE A 76 -13.09 23.47 49.25
N PHE A 77 -12.11 23.68 48.38
CA PHE A 77 -10.77 23.05 48.44
C PHE A 77 -9.77 23.77 49.37
N GLY A 78 -10.06 25.01 49.76
CA GLY A 78 -9.10 25.90 50.40
C GLY A 78 -8.24 26.61 49.36
N ASN A 79 -7.96 27.90 49.59
CA ASN A 79 -7.27 28.77 48.62
C ASN A 79 -5.89 28.25 48.18
N GLN A 80 -5.16 27.59 49.09
CA GLN A 80 -3.84 27.01 48.84
C GLN A 80 -3.85 25.74 47.97
N ASN A 81 -5.03 25.13 47.76
CA ASN A 81 -5.20 23.89 47.00
C ASN A 81 -5.94 24.10 45.67
N VAL A 82 -6.14 25.35 45.25
CA VAL A 82 -6.77 25.70 43.97
C VAL A 82 -5.73 26.36 43.06
N PHE A 83 -5.37 25.68 41.99
CA PHE A 83 -4.34 26.08 41.04
C PHE A 83 -4.97 26.42 39.69
N PHE A 84 -4.33 27.31 38.92
CA PHE A 84 -4.75 27.68 37.57
C PHE A 84 -3.54 27.68 36.64
N GLU A 85 -3.59 26.91 35.55
CA GLU A 85 -2.65 26.98 34.41
C GLU A 85 -3.36 27.63 33.23
N VAL A 86 -2.70 28.59 32.58
CA VAL A 86 -3.33 29.40 31.53
C VAL A 86 -2.38 29.53 30.34
N ILE A 87 -2.78 28.99 29.19
CA ILE A 87 -2.05 29.12 27.93
C ILE A 87 -2.88 29.91 26.92
N ALA A 88 -2.21 30.50 25.92
CA ALA A 88 -2.88 31.28 24.88
C ALA A 88 -3.40 30.38 23.76
N GLY A 89 -4.59 30.68 23.26
CA GLY A 89 -5.10 30.17 22.00
C GLY A 89 -4.85 31.11 20.82
N ASN A 90 -5.29 30.71 19.62
CA ASN A 90 -5.13 31.50 18.40
C ASN A 90 -6.01 32.76 18.41
N HIS A 91 -7.19 32.72 19.03
CA HIS A 91 -8.07 33.89 19.20
C HIS A 91 -7.59 34.85 20.30
N ASP A 92 -6.64 34.44 21.14
CA ASP A 92 -6.00 35.32 22.13
C ASP A 92 -4.97 36.28 21.48
N CYS A 93 -4.66 36.08 20.19
CA CYS A 93 -3.91 37.01 19.36
C CYS A 93 -4.82 38.12 18.81
N LEU A 94 -4.58 39.36 19.20
CA LEU A 94 -5.25 40.53 18.61
C LEU A 94 -4.77 40.73 17.17
N GLN A 95 -5.67 40.53 16.20
CA GLN A 95 -5.37 40.70 14.78
C GLN A 95 -6.21 41.84 14.20
N ALA A 96 -5.66 43.05 14.21
CA ALA A 96 -6.30 44.22 13.61
C ALA A 96 -6.38 44.08 12.07
N GLU A 97 -7.49 44.50 11.47
CA GLU A 97 -7.74 44.27 10.02
C GLU A 97 -6.70 44.94 9.12
N ASP A 98 -6.16 46.08 9.55
CA ASP A 98 -5.12 46.85 8.86
C ASP A 98 -3.70 46.27 9.03
N GLU A 99 -3.51 45.32 9.94
CA GLU A 99 -2.20 44.70 10.23
C GLU A 99 -2.06 43.27 9.70
N LEU A 100 -3.12 42.70 9.11
CA LEU A 100 -3.14 41.30 8.63
C LEU A 100 -2.00 40.99 7.65
N GLY A 101 -1.73 41.89 6.69
CA GLY A 101 -0.65 41.71 5.72
C GLY A 101 0.75 41.76 6.36
N VAL A 102 0.92 42.58 7.40
CA VAL A 102 2.17 42.67 8.17
C VAL A 102 2.36 41.38 8.97
N ARG A 103 1.30 40.88 9.62
CA ARG A 103 1.34 39.61 10.36
C ARG A 103 1.71 38.45 9.45
N ALA A 104 1.10 38.34 8.28
CA ALA A 104 1.41 37.28 7.31
C ALA A 104 2.89 37.32 6.88
N ALA A 105 3.44 38.51 6.61
CA ALA A 105 4.85 38.67 6.26
C ALA A 105 5.80 38.29 7.42
N LEU A 106 5.43 38.60 8.67
CA LEU A 106 6.20 38.21 9.85
C LEU A 106 6.15 36.70 10.12
N VAL A 107 4.98 36.06 9.96
CA VAL A 107 4.86 34.61 10.12
C VAL A 107 5.65 33.88 9.04
N ALA A 108 5.60 34.34 7.79
CA ALA A 108 6.35 33.74 6.69
C ALA A 108 7.88 33.80 6.91
N GLY A 109 8.39 34.85 7.56
CA GLY A 109 9.82 34.99 7.89
C GLY A 109 10.25 34.30 9.19
N ALA A 110 9.33 33.72 9.96
CA ALA A 110 9.61 33.13 11.26
C ALA A 110 10.51 31.86 11.21
N PRO A 111 10.34 30.92 10.26
CA PRO A 111 11.14 29.68 10.24
C PRO A 111 12.65 29.92 10.24
N GLU A 112 13.13 30.87 9.43
CA GLU A 112 14.57 31.18 9.32
C GLU A 112 15.14 31.93 10.53
N ARG A 113 14.29 32.48 11.40
CA ARG A 113 14.70 33.38 12.49
C ARG A 113 14.52 32.77 13.88
N ILE A 114 13.40 32.10 14.12
CA ILE A 114 13.07 31.58 15.45
C ILE A 114 13.16 30.06 15.54
N LEU A 115 12.99 29.30 14.43
CA LEU A 115 13.12 27.84 14.44
C LEU A 115 14.57 27.39 14.23
N THR A 116 15.50 28.10 14.86
CA THR A 116 16.94 27.85 14.76
C THR A 116 17.52 27.47 16.13
N LYS A 117 18.78 27.01 16.17
CA LYS A 117 19.48 26.68 17.42
C LYS A 117 19.61 27.89 18.36
N THR A 118 19.61 29.10 17.82
CA THR A 118 19.70 30.36 18.57
C THR A 118 18.64 31.32 18.06
N PRO A 119 17.40 31.26 18.60
CA PRO A 119 16.28 32.07 18.13
C PRO A 119 16.56 33.57 18.23
N ASP A 120 16.18 34.33 17.21
CA ASP A 120 16.17 35.80 17.26
C ASP A 120 15.12 36.29 18.26
N ARG A 121 15.55 36.57 19.49
CA ARG A 121 14.69 37.06 20.58
C ARG A 121 13.99 38.38 20.24
N GLY A 122 14.59 39.24 19.42
CA GLY A 122 13.96 40.49 18.99
C GLY A 122 12.76 40.20 18.09
N TYR A 123 12.94 39.31 17.11
CA TYR A 123 11.88 38.86 16.22
C TYR A 123 10.77 38.11 16.96
N LEU A 124 11.15 37.22 17.89
CA LEU A 124 10.22 36.47 18.74
C LEU A 124 9.31 37.39 19.57
N ASN A 125 9.86 38.45 20.15
CA ASN A 125 9.07 39.45 20.88
C ASN A 125 8.04 40.18 19.99
N ILE A 126 8.37 40.44 18.72
CA ILE A 126 7.44 41.01 17.75
C ILE A 126 6.30 40.02 17.47
N LEU A 127 6.62 38.74 17.29
CA LEU A 127 5.62 37.69 17.03
C LEU A 127 4.64 37.48 18.21
N LEU A 128 5.10 37.70 19.44
CA LEU A 128 4.29 37.59 20.67
C LEU A 128 3.48 38.86 20.99
N ASN A 129 3.77 40.00 20.36
CA ASN A 129 3.11 41.28 20.66
C ASN A 129 1.56 41.26 20.50
N PRO A 130 0.98 40.55 19.51
CA PRO A 130 -0.47 40.37 19.41
C PRO A 130 -1.13 39.76 20.66
N GLN A 131 -0.38 39.05 21.50
CA GLN A 131 -0.84 38.43 22.75
C GLN A 131 -0.60 39.33 23.99
N SER A 132 -0.23 40.60 23.81
CA SER A 132 0.04 41.52 24.93
C SER A 132 -1.12 41.62 25.93
N HIS A 133 -2.37 41.73 25.45
CA HIS A 133 -3.55 41.74 26.33
C HIS A 133 -3.76 40.42 27.09
N PHE A 134 -3.46 39.27 26.46
CA PHE A 134 -3.48 37.96 27.11
C PHE A 134 -2.47 37.93 28.26
N HIS A 135 -1.23 38.36 28.00
CA HIS A 135 -0.20 38.39 29.02
C HIS A 135 -0.57 39.33 30.19
N GLU A 136 -1.04 40.55 29.91
CA GLU A 136 -1.54 41.47 30.94
C GLU A 136 -2.62 40.83 31.82
N PHE A 137 -3.54 40.08 31.20
CA PHE A 137 -4.60 39.35 31.90
C PHE A 137 -4.03 38.24 32.78
N VAL A 138 -3.14 37.40 32.26
CA VAL A 138 -2.52 36.30 33.00
C VAL A 138 -1.75 36.84 34.20
N GLU A 139 -0.89 37.84 34.01
CA GLU A 139 -0.11 38.45 35.09
C GLU A 139 -1.00 38.98 36.22
N LYS A 140 -2.11 39.63 35.85
CA LYS A 140 -3.07 40.13 36.83
C LYS A 140 -3.83 39.01 37.53
N PHE A 141 -4.18 37.94 36.82
CA PHE A 141 -5.00 36.85 37.36
C PHE A 141 -4.19 35.85 38.19
N THR A 142 -2.97 35.52 37.79
CA THR A 142 -2.10 34.56 38.50
C THR A 142 -1.15 35.24 39.49
N VAL A 143 -1.06 36.58 39.46
CA VAL A 143 -0.14 37.37 40.30
C VAL A 143 1.32 36.95 40.09
N THR A 144 1.63 36.43 38.90
CA THR A 144 2.97 35.99 38.50
C THR A 144 3.31 36.63 37.15
N PRO A 145 4.35 37.48 37.07
CA PRO A 145 4.77 38.07 35.80
C PRO A 145 5.28 36.99 34.84
N VAL A 146 4.97 37.09 33.55
CA VAL A 146 5.44 36.15 32.52
C VAL A 146 6.36 36.90 31.57
N LEU A 147 7.67 36.71 31.74
CA LEU A 147 8.69 37.54 31.09
C LEU A 147 9.55 36.77 30.09
N GLY A 148 9.89 37.42 28.98
CA GLY A 148 10.80 36.87 27.97
C GLY A 148 10.36 35.52 27.41
N ASP A 149 11.27 34.55 27.44
CA ASP A 149 11.09 33.21 26.86
C ASP A 149 9.95 32.41 27.54
N GLU A 150 9.56 32.77 28.78
CA GLU A 150 8.42 32.15 29.49
C GLU A 150 7.07 32.37 28.79
N ARG A 151 6.99 33.36 27.88
CA ARG A 151 5.81 33.59 27.02
C ARG A 151 5.68 32.54 25.92
N VAL A 152 6.74 31.81 25.61
CA VAL A 152 6.75 30.70 24.65
C VAL A 152 6.56 29.37 25.35
N CYS A 153 7.39 29.09 26.35
CA CYS A 153 7.29 27.86 27.13
C CYS A 153 7.72 28.11 28.57
N ARG A 154 7.04 27.49 29.53
CA ARG A 154 7.36 27.60 30.95
C ARG A 154 7.16 26.27 31.67
N SER A 155 7.96 26.05 32.71
CA SER A 155 7.76 24.98 33.68
C SER A 155 7.53 25.58 35.06
N ARG A 156 6.55 25.06 35.80
CA ARG A 156 6.33 25.39 37.21
C ARG A 156 5.90 24.16 37.99
N THR A 157 6.13 24.16 39.30
CA THR A 157 5.74 23.05 40.16
C THR A 157 4.62 23.47 41.12
N ILE A 158 3.70 22.54 41.37
CA ILE A 158 2.67 22.65 42.42
C ILE A 158 2.78 21.45 43.35
N ARG A 159 2.40 21.64 44.62
CA ARG A 159 2.43 20.56 45.62
C ARG A 159 1.01 20.15 45.98
N VAL A 160 0.72 18.85 45.87
CA VAL A 160 -0.57 18.26 46.22
C VAL A 160 -0.31 17.20 47.29
N ALA A 161 -0.72 17.47 48.54
CA ALA A 161 -0.32 16.68 49.70
C ALA A 161 1.23 16.49 49.75
N SER A 162 1.72 15.25 49.63
CA SER A 162 3.15 14.94 49.59
C SER A 162 3.73 14.82 48.18
N LYS A 163 2.93 15.04 47.13
CA LYS A 163 3.31 14.84 45.72
C LYS A 163 3.67 16.16 45.04
N LEU A 164 4.73 16.15 44.23
CA LEU A 164 5.18 17.29 43.44
C LEU A 164 4.75 17.10 41.97
N VAL A 165 3.93 18.02 41.46
CA VAL A 165 3.43 18.00 40.09
C VAL A 165 4.06 19.13 39.30
N GLU A 166 4.72 18.80 38.21
CA GLU A 166 5.26 19.75 37.24
C GLU A 166 4.21 20.08 36.17
N LEU A 167 4.11 21.35 35.82
CA LEU A 167 3.24 21.87 34.78
C LEU A 167 4.09 22.54 33.70
N ILE A 168 4.07 21.96 32.49
CA ILE A 168 4.73 22.51 31.31
C ILE A 168 3.65 23.18 30.45
N GLY A 169 3.72 24.50 30.32
CA GLY A 169 2.86 25.28 29.43
C GLY A 169 3.60 25.66 28.16
N ILE A 170 3.04 25.37 26.98
CA ILE A 170 3.65 25.73 25.69
C ILE A 170 2.66 26.53 24.85
N ASN A 171 3.09 27.69 24.39
CA ASN A 171 2.34 28.60 23.53
C ASN A 171 2.50 28.20 22.06
N THR A 172 1.59 27.35 21.58
CA THR A 172 1.53 26.94 20.16
C THR A 172 0.88 28.00 19.26
N ALA A 173 0.35 29.09 19.82
CA ALA A 173 -0.35 30.13 19.07
C ALA A 173 0.55 31.30 18.64
N LEU A 174 1.86 31.19 18.86
CA LEU A 174 2.82 32.27 18.58
C LEU A 174 2.86 32.68 17.09
N LEU A 175 2.55 31.76 16.17
CA LEU A 175 2.46 32.01 14.72
C LEU A 175 1.01 32.11 14.21
N SER A 176 0.01 32.10 15.08
CA SER A 176 -1.38 32.13 14.65
C SER A 176 -1.73 33.38 13.84
N GLN A 177 -2.61 33.18 12.87
CA GLN A 177 -3.13 34.17 11.93
C GLN A 177 -4.61 33.86 11.65
N ARG A 178 -5.35 34.81 11.06
CA ARG A 178 -6.81 34.74 10.92
C ARG A 178 -7.28 33.50 10.14
N ASP A 179 -6.49 33.07 9.16
CA ASP A 179 -6.72 31.87 8.34
C ASP A 179 -5.52 30.91 8.46
N GLU A 180 -5.27 30.41 9.68
CA GLU A 180 -4.22 29.42 9.92
C GLU A 180 -4.52 28.08 9.24
N GLN A 181 -3.45 27.43 8.77
CA GLN A 181 -3.53 26.17 8.05
C GLN A 181 -2.88 25.07 8.88
N VAL A 182 -3.50 23.89 8.87
CA VAL A 182 -2.93 22.70 9.50
C VAL A 182 -1.54 22.43 8.92
N GLY A 183 -0.57 22.10 9.77
CA GLY A 183 0.80 21.81 9.36
C GLY A 183 1.68 23.04 9.07
N THR A 184 1.31 24.23 9.55
CA THR A 184 2.09 25.46 9.28
C THR A 184 2.63 26.16 10.53
N LEU A 185 2.18 25.77 11.72
CA LEU A 185 2.62 26.40 12.97
C LEU A 185 4.01 25.93 13.39
N GLY A 186 4.63 26.70 14.27
CA GLY A 186 6.02 26.51 14.68
C GLY A 186 6.29 26.97 16.10
N VAL A 187 7.14 26.23 16.81
CA VAL A 187 7.60 26.51 18.18
C VAL A 187 9.13 26.33 18.23
N PRO A 188 9.90 27.26 18.81
CA PRO A 188 11.36 27.17 18.86
C PRO A 188 11.83 26.05 19.81
N MET A 189 12.18 24.88 19.26
CA MET A 189 12.59 23.70 20.03
C MET A 189 13.78 23.95 20.96
N SER A 190 14.69 24.85 20.61
CA SER A 190 15.82 25.25 21.47
C SER A 190 15.34 25.78 22.82
N LEU A 191 14.30 26.60 22.86
CA LEU A 191 13.74 27.11 24.11
C LEU A 191 13.06 26.02 24.95
N LEU A 192 12.41 25.05 24.31
CA LEU A 192 11.78 23.92 24.99
C LEU A 192 12.84 23.01 25.63
N ASN A 193 13.91 22.73 24.90
CA ASN A 193 15.02 21.91 25.38
C ASN A 193 15.81 22.60 26.51
N ASP A 194 15.80 23.93 26.56
CA ASP A 194 16.44 24.74 27.60
C ASP A 194 15.57 24.97 28.84
N LEU A 195 14.34 24.42 28.89
CA LEU A 195 13.52 24.48 30.10
C LEU A 195 14.31 23.90 31.29
N PRO A 196 14.28 24.58 32.45
CA PRO A 196 15.15 24.27 33.57
C PRO A 196 15.05 22.79 34.00
N VAL A 197 16.20 22.21 34.32
CA VAL A 197 16.35 20.79 34.68
C VAL A 197 15.35 20.43 35.79
N LYS A 198 14.58 19.36 35.53
CA LYS A 198 13.62 18.74 36.45
C LYS A 198 14.19 18.71 37.86
N GLU A 199 13.44 19.23 38.84
CA GLU A 199 13.72 18.89 40.24
C GLU A 199 13.75 17.35 40.35
N SER A 200 14.75 16.80 41.04
CA SER A 200 14.99 15.35 41.06
C SER A 200 13.82 14.54 41.66
N ASP A 201 12.85 15.24 42.24
CA ASP A 201 11.74 14.74 43.04
C ASP A 201 10.34 15.02 42.43
N VAL A 202 10.23 15.37 41.14
CA VAL A 202 8.91 15.49 40.47
C VAL A 202 8.26 14.10 40.35
N ASP A 203 7.03 13.96 40.87
CA ASP A 203 6.24 12.73 40.79
C ASP A 203 5.49 12.61 39.47
N VAL A 204 4.90 13.70 38.97
CA VAL A 204 4.07 13.73 37.75
C VAL A 204 4.30 15.02 36.98
N THR A 205 4.32 14.93 35.65
CA THR A 205 4.43 16.08 34.75
C THR A 205 3.20 16.15 33.86
N LEU A 206 2.51 17.28 33.88
CA LEU A 206 1.39 17.61 33.01
C LEU A 206 1.85 18.64 31.97
N CYS A 207 1.58 18.39 30.69
CA CYS A 207 1.89 19.33 29.61
C CYS A 207 0.60 19.91 29.03
N VAL A 208 0.62 21.21 28.71
CA VAL A 208 -0.56 21.97 28.30
C VAL A 208 -0.19 22.85 27.12
N TYR A 209 -0.88 22.69 25.99
CA TYR A 209 -0.73 23.53 24.79
C TYR A 209 -2.01 23.56 23.97
N HIS A 210 -2.25 24.61 23.16
CA HIS A 210 -3.56 24.83 22.58
C HIS A 210 -3.81 23.98 21.32
N HIS A 211 -2.91 24.05 20.35
CA HIS A 211 -3.06 23.37 19.06
C HIS A 211 -2.56 21.93 19.16
N PRO A 212 -3.36 20.92 18.80
CA PRO A 212 -2.86 19.55 18.64
C PRO A 212 -1.69 19.50 17.64
N ASP A 213 -0.82 18.50 17.77
CA ASP A 213 0.49 18.55 17.13
C ASP A 213 0.48 18.46 15.60
N ASN A 214 -0.64 18.03 14.99
CA ASN A 214 -0.87 18.04 13.55
C ASN A 214 -0.90 19.46 12.96
N TRP A 215 -1.12 20.49 13.77
CA TRP A 215 -1.05 21.89 13.35
C TRP A 215 0.38 22.39 13.13
N LEU A 216 1.38 21.69 13.67
CA LEU A 216 2.79 22.02 13.49
C LEU A 216 3.33 21.51 12.16
N GLU A 217 4.30 22.23 11.58
CA GLU A 217 5.03 21.81 10.39
C GLU A 217 5.55 20.35 10.52
N PRO A 218 5.45 19.49 9.49
CA PRO A 218 5.71 18.05 9.61
C PRO A 218 7.06 17.65 10.22
N ASN A 219 8.15 18.34 9.88
CA ASN A 219 9.47 18.03 10.44
C ASN A 219 9.52 18.43 11.93
N LEU A 220 9.03 19.62 12.25
CA LEU A 220 8.95 20.11 13.63
C LEU A 220 8.02 19.24 14.50
N ARG A 221 6.89 18.82 13.96
CA ARG A 221 5.89 17.99 14.66
C ARG A 221 6.52 16.77 15.32
N ARG A 222 7.43 16.11 14.61
CA ARG A 222 8.13 14.93 15.12
C ARG A 222 9.01 15.28 16.33
N GLU A 223 9.78 16.37 16.25
CA GLU A 223 10.63 16.83 17.34
C GLU A 223 9.81 17.30 18.55
N PHE A 224 8.73 18.05 18.30
CA PHE A 224 7.82 18.54 19.32
C PHE A 224 7.13 17.40 20.06
N ARG A 225 6.51 16.46 19.33
CA ARG A 225 5.89 15.27 19.93
C ARG A 225 6.90 14.48 20.76
N LYS A 226 8.12 14.29 20.23
CA LYS A 226 9.20 13.61 20.94
C LYS A 226 9.52 14.33 22.26
N PHE A 227 9.62 15.66 22.26
CA PHE A 227 9.83 16.44 23.48
C PHE A 227 8.68 16.24 24.48
N VAL A 228 7.43 16.40 24.03
CA VAL A 228 6.25 16.26 24.90
C VAL A 228 6.19 14.87 25.53
N GLU A 229 6.31 13.81 24.75
CA GLU A 229 6.25 12.42 25.26
C GLU A 229 7.47 12.03 26.10
N SER A 230 8.59 12.77 26.01
CA SER A 230 9.76 12.62 26.90
C SER A 230 9.55 13.19 28.28
N ASN A 231 8.66 14.18 28.39
CA ASN A 231 8.59 15.02 29.57
C ASN A 231 7.25 14.89 30.28
N ALA A 232 6.16 14.72 29.55
CA ALA A 232 4.82 14.65 30.08
C ALA A 232 4.35 13.21 30.35
N HIS A 233 3.57 13.06 31.40
CA HIS A 233 2.76 11.87 31.65
C HIS A 233 1.35 12.04 31.09
N ILE A 234 0.82 13.27 31.17
CA ILE A 234 -0.50 13.63 30.69
C ILE A 234 -0.41 14.95 29.94
N VAL A 235 -1.04 15.04 28.79
CA VAL A 235 -1.03 16.17 27.87
C VAL A 235 -2.47 16.65 27.69
N PHE A 236 -2.67 17.96 27.78
CA PHE A 236 -3.97 18.61 27.62
C PHE A 236 -3.95 19.60 26.45
N THR A 237 -4.87 19.42 25.50
CA THR A 237 -4.99 20.25 24.28
C THR A 237 -6.39 20.82 24.07
N GLY A 238 -6.55 21.76 23.12
CA GLY A 238 -7.82 22.37 22.71
C GLY A 238 -7.99 22.45 21.19
N HIS A 239 -8.69 23.47 20.70
CA HIS A 239 -8.82 23.87 19.28
C HIS A 239 -9.77 23.05 18.38
N GLU A 240 -9.59 21.73 18.23
CA GLU A 240 -10.29 20.97 17.17
C GLU A 240 -11.80 20.73 17.43
N HIS A 241 -12.32 21.11 18.59
CA HIS A 241 -13.75 21.01 18.99
C HIS A 241 -14.38 19.61 18.79
N LEU A 242 -13.54 18.58 18.58
CA LEU A 242 -13.86 17.18 18.42
C LEU A 242 -13.18 16.44 19.57
N GLN A 243 -13.93 15.61 20.27
CA GLN A 243 -13.39 14.84 21.39
C GLN A 243 -12.65 13.62 20.84
N ASP A 244 -11.35 13.52 21.14
CA ASP A 244 -10.58 12.27 21.06
C ASP A 244 -9.82 12.07 22.38
N ASN A 245 -9.82 10.84 22.89
CA ASN A 245 -9.09 10.46 24.10
C ASN A 245 -8.13 9.31 23.76
N HIS A 246 -6.94 9.68 23.31
CA HIS A 246 -5.93 8.72 22.88
C HIS A 246 -4.84 8.52 23.94
N TRP A 247 -4.56 7.25 24.25
CA TRP A 247 -3.45 6.84 25.10
C TRP A 247 -2.32 6.37 24.20
N THR A 248 -1.19 7.09 24.17
CA THR A 248 -0.02 6.66 23.39
C THR A 248 0.98 5.94 24.28
N GLU A 249 1.44 4.79 23.80
CA GLU A 249 2.63 4.11 24.33
C GLU A 249 3.82 4.58 23.48
N ALA A 250 4.79 5.25 24.10
CA ALA A 250 6.03 5.58 23.41
C ALA A 250 6.80 4.28 23.13
N SER A 251 7.60 4.31 22.07
CA SER A 251 8.55 3.24 21.66
C SER A 251 9.47 2.74 22.78
N THR A 252 9.63 3.53 23.85
CA THR A 252 10.44 3.23 25.02
C THR A 252 9.69 2.43 26.10
N GLY A 253 8.38 2.18 25.92
CA GLY A 253 7.46 1.61 26.92
C GLY A 253 6.89 2.65 27.90
N GLU A 254 7.01 3.94 27.58
CA GLU A 254 6.52 5.04 28.44
C GLU A 254 5.15 5.52 27.95
N ASN A 255 4.12 5.46 28.79
CA ASN A 255 2.78 5.90 28.43
C ASN A 255 2.62 7.42 28.60
N THR A 256 2.07 8.09 27.58
CA THR A 256 1.65 9.50 27.64
C THR A 256 0.18 9.58 27.29
N ALA A 257 -0.64 10.13 28.18
CA ALA A 257 -2.08 10.28 27.94
C ALA A 257 -2.36 11.63 27.28
N TYR A 258 -3.17 11.66 26.21
CA TYR A 258 -3.62 12.91 25.59
C TYR A 258 -5.11 13.13 25.86
N LEU A 259 -5.46 14.34 26.31
CA LEU A 259 -6.84 14.76 26.57
C LEU A 259 -7.15 16.05 25.83
N GLU A 260 -8.00 15.95 24.82
CA GLU A 260 -8.48 17.09 24.05
C GLU A 260 -9.77 17.64 24.66
N ALA A 261 -9.84 18.97 24.82
CA ALA A 261 -11.00 19.63 25.42
C ALA A 261 -12.16 19.79 24.44
N ASP A 262 -13.39 19.66 24.95
CA ASP A 262 -14.59 20.19 24.28
C ASP A 262 -14.65 21.71 24.51
N ALA A 263 -15.32 22.43 23.62
CA ALA A 263 -15.49 23.87 23.77
C ALA A 263 -16.43 24.15 24.94
N LEU A 264 -15.98 24.95 25.90
CA LEU A 264 -16.86 25.40 26.98
C LEU A 264 -17.95 26.32 26.42
N GLN A 265 -17.63 27.10 25.39
CA GLN A 265 -18.57 27.97 24.70
C GLN A 265 -18.18 28.11 23.22
N ALA A 266 -18.78 27.29 22.35
CA ALA A 266 -18.49 27.30 20.92
C ALA A 266 -18.76 28.66 20.24
N LYS A 267 -18.02 28.95 19.17
CA LYS A 267 -18.14 30.15 18.33
C LYS A 267 -19.56 30.36 17.78
N ASP A 268 -20.24 29.26 17.47
CA ASP A 268 -21.65 29.17 17.06
C ASP A 268 -22.56 29.00 18.30
N TYR A 269 -22.87 30.13 18.94
CA TYR A 269 -23.82 30.32 20.04
C TYR A 269 -25.11 29.43 19.93
N PRO A 270 -25.68 28.80 20.99
CA PRO A 270 -25.16 28.35 22.29
C PRO A 270 -25.35 26.82 22.49
N ILE A 271 -25.37 26.02 21.41
CA ILE A 271 -25.83 24.61 21.45
C ILE A 271 -24.81 23.68 22.10
N ARG A 272 -23.50 23.93 21.92
CA ARG A 272 -22.42 23.09 22.45
C ARG A 272 -21.67 23.79 23.58
N SER A 273 -21.55 23.09 24.69
CA SER A 273 -20.79 23.50 25.86
C SER A 273 -20.43 22.27 26.67
N GLY A 274 -19.14 22.02 26.79
CA GLY A 274 -18.62 20.88 27.53
C GLY A 274 -17.27 21.18 28.15
N PHE A 275 -16.85 20.29 29.03
CA PHE A 275 -15.52 20.34 29.65
C PHE A 275 -15.14 18.96 30.19
N ASN A 276 -13.85 18.79 30.46
CA ASN A 276 -13.31 17.55 31.00
C ASN A 276 -12.93 17.71 32.47
N CYS A 277 -13.03 16.62 33.23
CA CYS A 277 -12.38 16.49 34.53
C CYS A 277 -11.57 15.20 34.59
N LEU A 278 -10.40 15.25 35.21
CA LEU A 278 -9.56 14.07 35.46
C LEU A 278 -9.19 14.04 36.93
N VAL A 279 -9.58 12.98 37.65
CA VAL A 279 -9.08 12.73 39.01
C VAL A 279 -7.82 11.90 38.88
N ILE A 280 -6.69 12.46 39.25
CA ILE A 280 -5.40 11.77 39.28
C ILE A 280 -5.20 11.24 40.68
N ASP A 281 -5.17 9.91 40.85
CA ASP A 281 -4.82 9.25 42.10
C ASP A 281 -3.36 8.79 42.05
N PHE A 282 -2.50 9.51 42.77
CA PHE A 282 -1.06 9.24 42.78
C PHE A 282 -0.72 7.94 43.52
N ASP A 283 -1.52 7.55 44.51
CA ASP A 283 -1.27 6.37 45.34
C ASP A 283 -1.72 5.09 44.62
N ALA A 284 -2.87 5.16 43.94
CA ALA A 284 -3.41 4.06 43.15
C ALA A 284 -2.80 3.97 41.73
N SER A 285 -2.00 4.96 41.31
CA SER A 285 -1.45 5.04 39.95
C SER A 285 -2.55 4.89 38.88
N SER A 286 -3.62 5.67 39.07
CA SER A 286 -4.81 5.61 38.23
C SER A 286 -5.40 6.99 38.00
N VAL A 287 -6.17 7.13 36.93
CA VAL A 287 -6.96 8.32 36.66
C VAL A 287 -8.44 7.97 36.44
N LEU A 288 -9.34 8.83 36.92
CA LEU A 288 -10.77 8.76 36.62
C LEU A 288 -11.15 9.90 35.69
N TYR A 289 -11.60 9.57 34.49
CA TYR A 289 -11.97 10.54 33.46
C TYR A 289 -13.47 10.81 33.46
N TYR A 290 -13.82 12.09 33.41
CA TYR A 290 -15.18 12.60 33.28
C TYR A 290 -15.25 13.58 32.11
N HIS A 291 -16.33 13.49 31.35
CA HIS A 291 -16.64 14.45 30.30
C HIS A 291 -18.07 14.96 30.49
N TYR A 292 -18.23 16.26 30.65
CA TYR A 292 -19.53 16.89 30.89
C TYR A 292 -20.00 17.65 29.67
N ARG A 293 -21.31 17.59 29.38
CA ARG A 293 -21.96 18.40 28.36
C ARG A 293 -23.25 19.04 28.86
N TRP A 294 -23.47 20.28 28.45
CA TRP A 294 -24.67 21.04 28.80
C TRP A 294 -25.93 20.40 28.20
N LYS A 295 -26.87 20.01 29.07
CA LYS A 295 -28.16 19.43 28.69
C LYS A 295 -29.21 19.68 29.77
N ASN A 296 -30.39 20.16 29.38
CA ASN A 296 -31.54 20.37 30.29
C ASN A 296 -31.19 21.22 31.53
N ASN A 297 -30.55 22.37 31.30
CA ASN A 297 -30.17 23.35 32.34
C ASN A 297 -29.17 22.83 33.40
N ARG A 298 -28.34 21.84 33.04
CA ARG A 298 -27.25 21.31 33.86
C ARG A 298 -26.14 20.72 32.99
N TYR A 299 -24.96 20.53 33.55
CA TYR A 299 -23.93 19.70 32.94
C TYR A 299 -24.18 18.23 33.29
N SER A 300 -24.36 17.40 32.27
CA SER A 300 -24.55 15.95 32.42
C SER A 300 -23.29 15.23 31.97
N ALA A 301 -22.84 14.24 32.75
CA ALA A 301 -21.69 13.42 32.38
C ALA A 301 -22.05 12.55 31.15
N LEU A 302 -21.32 12.73 30.05
CA LEU A 302 -21.30 11.82 28.91
C LEU A 302 -20.33 10.67 29.15
N VAL A 303 -19.24 10.95 29.87
CA VAL A 303 -18.33 9.96 30.43
C VAL A 303 -18.31 10.19 31.93
N ASP A 304 -18.57 9.14 32.70
CA ASP A 304 -18.72 9.22 34.16
C ASP A 304 -17.72 8.29 34.84
N GLY A 305 -16.58 8.85 35.26
CA GLY A 305 -15.61 8.18 36.12
C GLY A 305 -14.93 6.96 35.50
N VAL A 306 -14.63 6.97 34.19
CA VAL A 306 -13.93 5.86 33.55
C VAL A 306 -12.50 5.79 34.07
N SER A 307 -12.17 4.65 34.68
CA SER A 307 -10.86 4.42 35.30
C SER A 307 -9.84 3.94 34.29
N HIS A 308 -8.66 4.55 34.30
CA HIS A 308 -7.49 4.12 33.54
C HIS A 308 -6.29 3.97 34.47
N ALA A 309 -5.51 2.90 34.29
CA ALA A 309 -4.22 2.78 34.96
C ALA A 309 -3.20 3.68 34.28
N ILE A 310 -2.32 4.33 35.05
CA ILE A 310 -1.24 5.17 34.53
C ILE A 310 0.05 4.91 35.31
N VAL A 311 1.19 4.96 34.65
CA VAL A 311 2.49 4.75 35.27
C VAL A 311 3.21 6.09 35.40
N PHE A 312 3.47 6.52 36.64
CA PHE A 312 4.21 7.74 36.95
C PHE A 312 5.73 7.49 37.15
N SER A 313 6.27 6.48 36.46
CA SER A 313 7.71 6.22 36.51
C SER A 313 8.48 7.40 35.91
N LYS A 314 9.65 7.72 36.47
CA LYS A 314 10.56 8.70 35.87
C LYS A 314 10.78 8.37 34.39
N LYS A 315 10.34 9.28 33.51
CA LYS A 315 10.62 9.20 32.08
C LYS A 315 12.14 9.16 31.88
N SER A 316 12.64 8.09 31.29
CA SER A 316 14.05 7.78 31.08
C SER A 316 14.74 8.83 30.21
N GLN A 317 15.91 9.28 30.65
CA GLN A 317 16.85 10.02 29.80
C GLN A 317 17.57 9.10 28.79
N ASP A 318 17.56 7.78 29.03
CA ASP A 318 18.21 6.76 28.20
C ASP A 318 17.33 6.37 27.01
N ARG A 319 17.10 7.31 26.10
CA ARG A 319 16.39 7.05 24.84
C ARG A 319 17.33 6.46 23.80
N PHE A 320 16.94 5.32 23.25
CA PHE A 320 17.53 4.75 22.03
C PHE A 320 17.07 5.55 20.81
N ASN A 321 17.61 6.76 20.66
CA ASN A 321 17.38 7.60 19.51
C ASN A 321 18.31 7.19 18.38
N LEU A 322 17.76 7.01 17.17
CA LEU A 322 18.59 6.73 16.02
C LEU A 322 19.53 7.90 15.74
N THR A 323 20.79 7.59 15.42
CA THR A 323 21.68 8.56 14.81
C THR A 323 21.11 8.99 13.46
N GLU A 324 21.28 10.26 13.07
CA GLU A 324 20.79 10.77 11.80
C GLU A 324 21.28 9.93 10.61
N ARG A 325 22.57 9.57 10.64
CA ARG A 325 23.19 8.68 9.65
C ARG A 325 22.48 7.35 9.52
N PHE A 326 22.16 6.70 10.64
CA PHE A 326 21.53 5.38 10.60
C PHE A 326 20.04 5.47 10.26
N HIS A 327 19.34 6.51 10.73
CA HIS A 327 17.98 6.80 10.29
C HIS A 327 17.90 6.94 8.76
N ASN A 328 18.80 7.73 8.16
CA ASN A 328 18.86 7.92 6.71
C ASN A 328 19.13 6.60 5.97
N GLN A 329 19.98 5.72 6.52
CA GLN A 329 20.21 4.38 5.97
C GLN A 329 18.95 3.50 5.98
N LEU A 330 18.08 3.62 6.99
CA LEU A 330 16.84 2.86 7.11
C LEU A 330 15.75 3.34 6.15
N VAL A 331 15.64 4.65 5.93
CA VAL A 331 14.58 5.23 5.06
C VAL A 331 14.96 5.25 3.58
N GLN A 332 16.23 5.11 3.23
CA GLN A 332 16.68 5.02 1.84
C GLN A 332 16.38 3.66 1.21
N ASP A 333 15.94 3.68 -0.05
CA ASP A 333 15.84 2.48 -0.85
C ASP A 333 17.21 2.08 -1.45
N ASP A 334 17.40 0.79 -1.69
CA ASP A 334 18.68 0.25 -2.15
C ASP A 334 18.85 0.28 -3.68
N PHE A 335 17.83 0.73 -4.42
CA PHE A 335 17.79 0.75 -5.88
C PHE A 335 17.91 2.17 -6.46
N GLY A 336 17.74 3.22 -5.66
CA GLY A 336 17.79 4.61 -6.07
C GLY A 336 16.61 5.00 -6.96
N PHE A 337 15.41 4.51 -6.63
CA PHE A 337 14.21 4.89 -7.38
C PHE A 337 13.96 6.40 -7.29
N THR A 338 13.36 6.96 -8.33
CA THR A 338 13.02 8.37 -8.42
C THR A 338 11.57 8.53 -8.82
N HIS A 339 10.94 9.61 -8.35
CA HIS A 339 9.55 9.91 -8.67
C HIS A 339 9.43 11.31 -9.27
N LYS A 340 8.76 11.44 -10.41
CA LYS A 340 8.71 12.69 -11.20
C LYS A 340 8.12 13.88 -10.44
N LEU A 341 7.13 13.63 -9.58
CA LEU A 341 6.41 14.65 -8.81
C LEU A 341 6.81 14.70 -7.32
N HIS A 342 7.79 13.90 -6.89
CA HIS A 342 8.18 13.79 -5.48
C HIS A 342 9.70 13.64 -5.35
N SER A 343 10.37 14.73 -4.96
CA SER A 343 11.84 14.83 -5.02
C SER A 343 12.57 14.01 -3.96
N ASP A 344 11.99 13.87 -2.77
CA ASP A 344 12.62 13.21 -1.62
C ASP A 344 11.96 11.84 -1.37
N LEU A 345 12.06 10.94 -2.35
CA LEU A 345 11.48 9.61 -2.26
C LEU A 345 12.15 8.79 -1.14
N VAL A 346 11.33 8.26 -0.22
CA VAL A 346 11.79 7.34 0.82
C VAL A 346 11.15 5.97 0.67
N LEU A 347 11.80 4.93 1.21
CA LEU A 347 11.34 3.54 1.15
C LEU A 347 9.89 3.39 1.64
N ALA A 348 9.50 4.11 2.69
CA ALA A 348 8.16 4.06 3.26
C ALA A 348 7.06 4.50 2.28
N ASP A 349 7.40 5.32 1.28
CA ASP A 349 6.43 5.86 0.33
C ASP A 349 5.85 4.78 -0.59
N PHE A 350 6.60 3.69 -0.84
CA PHE A 350 6.17 2.61 -1.74
C PHE A 350 6.36 1.20 -1.15
N PHE A 351 6.92 1.08 0.05
CA PHE A 351 7.09 -0.22 0.71
C PHE A 351 5.74 -0.84 1.07
N VAL A 352 5.62 -2.14 0.81
CA VAL A 352 4.51 -2.98 1.25
C VAL A 352 5.10 -4.24 1.87
N TYR A 353 4.56 -4.65 3.02
CA TYR A 353 4.97 -5.90 3.65
C TYR A 353 4.67 -7.08 2.73
N PRO A 354 5.67 -7.93 2.40
CA PRO A 354 5.42 -9.05 1.51
C PRO A 354 4.67 -10.16 2.24
N PRO A 355 3.77 -10.89 1.56
CA PRO A 355 3.18 -12.09 2.14
C PRO A 355 4.23 -13.18 2.27
N VAL A 356 4.03 -14.06 3.27
CA VAL A 356 4.98 -15.12 3.58
C VAL A 356 4.30 -16.47 3.76
N SER A 357 5.00 -17.53 3.36
CA SER A 357 4.71 -18.89 3.80
C SER A 357 5.51 -19.18 5.06
N VAL A 358 4.85 -19.67 6.10
CA VAL A 358 5.49 -20.05 7.37
C VAL A 358 5.37 -21.55 7.59
N SER A 359 6.42 -22.19 8.08
CA SER A 359 6.39 -23.57 8.54
C SER A 359 7.14 -23.74 9.85
N ALA A 360 6.72 -24.73 10.64
CA ALA A 360 7.50 -25.19 11.77
C ALA A 360 8.74 -25.94 11.27
N PRO A 361 9.88 -25.88 11.98
CA PRO A 361 11.06 -26.68 11.63
C PRO A 361 10.71 -28.16 11.53
N GLY A 362 11.11 -28.81 10.43
CA GLY A 362 10.86 -30.24 10.20
C GLY A 362 9.42 -30.58 9.74
N SER A 363 8.52 -29.61 9.65
CA SER A 363 7.17 -29.81 9.10
C SER A 363 7.11 -29.50 7.61
N SER A 364 6.39 -30.32 6.85
CA SER A 364 6.01 -30.05 5.46
C SER A 364 4.80 -29.10 5.35
N ASP A 365 4.05 -28.93 6.45
CA ASP A 365 2.85 -28.08 6.45
C ASP A 365 3.26 -26.61 6.45
N THR A 366 2.74 -25.88 5.47
CA THR A 366 2.96 -24.44 5.34
C THR A 366 1.66 -23.69 5.55
N LYS A 367 1.72 -22.62 6.35
CA LYS A 367 0.62 -21.68 6.55
C LYS A 367 0.93 -20.37 5.84
N GLN A 368 -0.08 -19.74 5.27
CA GLN A 368 0.06 -18.42 4.67
C GLN A 368 -0.18 -17.33 5.73
N VAL A 369 0.68 -16.32 5.74
CA VAL A 369 0.53 -15.10 6.53
C VAL A 369 0.52 -13.92 5.56
N ALA A 370 -0.56 -13.13 5.60
CA ALA A 370 -0.68 -11.93 4.77
C ALA A 370 0.36 -10.88 5.21
N GLY A 371 0.84 -10.07 4.26
CA GLY A 371 1.89 -9.07 4.53
C GLY A 371 1.57 -8.14 5.70
N ARG A 372 0.34 -7.61 5.75
CA ARG A 372 -0.13 -6.73 6.85
C ARG A 372 -0.06 -7.35 8.24
N ASP A 373 -0.05 -8.69 8.33
CA ASP A 373 -0.02 -9.44 9.59
C ASP A 373 1.40 -9.92 9.94
N LEU A 374 2.40 -9.69 9.06
CA LEU A 374 3.75 -10.22 9.21
C LEU A 374 4.46 -9.71 10.46
N LEU A 375 4.43 -8.40 10.73
CA LEU A 375 5.05 -7.83 11.93
C LEU A 375 4.45 -8.43 13.20
N LYS A 376 3.11 -8.45 13.29
CA LYS A 376 2.39 -9.05 14.42
C LYS A 376 2.77 -10.51 14.61
N TYR A 377 2.88 -11.27 13.52
CA TYR A 377 3.33 -12.66 13.57
C TYR A 377 4.77 -12.77 14.10
N LEU A 378 5.72 -12.03 13.53
CA LEU A 378 7.14 -12.09 13.93
C LEU A 378 7.35 -11.74 15.40
N LEU A 379 6.59 -10.77 15.94
CA LEU A 379 6.67 -10.38 17.35
C LEU A 379 6.26 -11.49 18.33
N THR A 380 5.50 -12.51 17.88
CA THR A 380 5.14 -13.70 18.68
C THR A 380 6.19 -14.80 18.64
N GLN A 381 7.24 -14.64 17.83
CA GLN A 381 8.28 -15.64 17.64
C GLN A 381 9.52 -15.34 18.48
N ARG A 382 10.36 -16.36 18.67
CA ARG A 382 11.62 -16.22 19.42
C ARG A 382 12.85 -16.18 18.52
N CYS A 383 12.92 -17.08 17.52
CA CYS A 383 14.03 -17.13 16.58
C CYS A 383 13.52 -17.52 15.19
N VAL A 384 13.56 -16.58 14.25
CA VAL A 384 12.97 -16.73 12.93
C VAL A 384 14.07 -16.80 11.88
N TYR A 385 14.00 -17.82 11.02
CA TYR A 385 14.80 -17.85 9.80
C TYR A 385 13.94 -17.42 8.62
N LEU A 386 14.20 -16.23 8.11
CA LEU A 386 13.51 -15.64 6.97
C LEU A 386 14.37 -15.80 5.71
N ARG A 387 13.78 -16.45 4.70
CA ARG A 387 14.40 -16.63 3.39
C ARG A 387 13.53 -16.03 2.30
N GLY A 388 14.15 -15.77 1.17
CA GLY A 388 13.47 -15.31 -0.03
C GLY A 388 14.45 -15.25 -1.19
N GLN A 389 13.91 -15.25 -2.40
CA GLN A 389 14.72 -15.08 -3.61
C GLN A 389 15.56 -13.79 -3.53
N GLU A 390 16.65 -13.72 -4.28
CA GLU A 390 17.46 -12.51 -4.35
C GLU A 390 16.61 -11.32 -4.85
N ARG A 391 16.81 -10.13 -4.28
CA ARG A 391 15.96 -8.93 -4.53
C ARG A 391 14.47 -9.07 -4.18
N ALA A 392 14.08 -10.07 -3.39
CA ALA A 392 12.71 -10.17 -2.84
C ALA A 392 12.39 -9.14 -1.74
N GLY A 393 13.20 -8.09 -1.56
CA GLY A 393 12.98 -7.05 -0.54
C GLY A 393 13.40 -7.43 0.89
N LYS A 394 14.30 -8.41 1.06
CA LYS A 394 14.81 -8.89 2.35
C LYS A 394 15.39 -7.77 3.24
N THR A 395 16.36 -7.02 2.71
CA THR A 395 16.98 -5.88 3.41
C THR A 395 15.97 -4.77 3.69
N SER A 396 15.16 -4.40 2.70
CA SER A 396 14.09 -3.41 2.85
C SER A 396 13.09 -3.80 3.94
N LEU A 397 12.74 -5.09 4.03
CA LEU A 397 11.89 -5.62 5.10
C LEU A 397 12.54 -5.45 6.47
N LEU A 398 13.83 -5.74 6.63
CA LEU A 398 14.52 -5.51 7.91
C LEU A 398 14.57 -4.02 8.27
N LYS A 399 14.81 -3.13 7.30
CA LYS A 399 14.81 -1.68 7.54
C LYS A 399 13.44 -1.19 8.05
N THR A 400 12.36 -1.62 7.40
CA THR A 400 10.99 -1.26 7.81
C THR A 400 10.62 -1.90 9.15
N LEU A 401 10.92 -3.20 9.34
CA LEU A 401 10.70 -3.89 10.62
C LEU A 401 11.41 -3.18 11.77
N TYR A 402 12.63 -2.70 11.55
CA TYR A 402 13.38 -1.96 12.56
C TYR A 402 12.59 -0.72 13.03
N LEU A 403 12.13 0.11 12.08
CA LEU A 403 11.38 1.33 12.38
C LEU A 403 10.02 1.02 13.00
N ASP A 404 9.32 0.01 12.50
CA ASP A 404 7.99 -0.36 12.99
C ASP A 404 8.05 -1.03 14.37
N ILE A 405 9.07 -1.85 14.66
CA ILE A 405 9.29 -2.42 16.01
C ILE A 405 9.52 -1.30 17.02
N LEU A 406 10.37 -0.33 16.68
CA LEU A 406 10.53 0.86 17.49
C LEU A 406 9.19 1.58 17.67
N LYS A 407 8.44 1.83 16.59
CA LYS A 407 7.19 2.60 16.67
C LYS A 407 6.06 1.91 17.45
N SER A 408 5.98 0.58 17.39
CA SER A 408 4.80 -0.19 17.82
C SER A 408 5.02 -1.07 19.06
N SER A 409 6.22 -1.06 19.65
CA SER A 409 6.53 -1.88 20.83
C SER A 409 7.58 -1.23 21.73
N SER A 410 7.70 -1.71 22.98
CA SER A 410 8.74 -1.30 23.93
C SER A 410 10.11 -1.98 23.72
N ARG A 411 10.23 -2.75 22.63
CA ARG A 411 11.42 -3.51 22.25
C ARG A 411 12.38 -2.66 21.40
N ILE A 412 13.68 -2.83 21.62
CA ILE A 412 14.76 -2.07 21.00
C ILE A 412 15.52 -2.98 20.02
N PRO A 413 15.37 -2.77 18.70
CA PRO A 413 16.05 -3.56 17.68
C PRO A 413 17.50 -3.13 17.48
N VAL A 414 18.37 -4.08 17.14
CA VAL A 414 19.71 -3.81 16.63
C VAL A 414 19.92 -4.58 15.33
N LEU A 415 20.35 -3.87 14.28
CA LEU A 415 20.61 -4.46 12.97
C LEU A 415 22.07 -4.89 12.85
N LEU A 416 22.34 -6.15 12.51
CA LEU A 416 23.68 -6.70 12.35
C LEU A 416 23.89 -7.18 10.91
N SER A 417 25.12 -7.03 10.42
CA SER A 417 25.53 -7.64 9.15
C SER A 417 26.04 -9.05 9.39
N GLY A 418 25.52 -10.02 8.62
CA GLY A 418 25.95 -11.41 8.65
C GLY A 418 27.43 -11.59 8.30
N GLU A 419 27.98 -10.76 7.40
CA GLU A 419 29.40 -10.77 7.05
C GLU A 419 30.30 -10.43 8.26
N ALA A 420 29.82 -9.53 9.13
CA ALA A 420 30.56 -9.07 10.30
C ALA A 420 30.42 -10.02 11.51
N LEU A 421 29.59 -11.06 11.44
CA LEU A 421 29.40 -12.04 12.51
C LEU A 421 30.62 -12.96 12.66
N ASP A 422 31.52 -12.57 13.56
CA ASP A 422 32.71 -13.33 13.94
C ASP A 422 32.60 -13.95 15.35
N GLY A 423 33.74 -14.37 15.93
CA GLY A 423 33.79 -14.97 17.25
C GLY A 423 33.61 -14.00 18.43
N ASN A 424 33.59 -12.67 18.21
CA ASN A 424 33.45 -11.66 19.25
C ASN A 424 32.12 -10.89 19.12
N PHE A 425 31.02 -11.63 19.28
CA PHE A 425 29.66 -11.11 19.19
C PHE A 425 29.41 -9.90 20.11
N SER A 426 29.89 -9.91 21.35
CA SER A 426 29.69 -8.81 22.29
C SER A 426 30.33 -7.50 21.82
N HIS A 427 31.51 -7.56 21.20
CA HIS A 427 32.15 -6.38 20.61
C HIS A 427 31.36 -5.86 19.40
N LEU A 428 30.93 -6.77 18.50
CA LEU A 428 30.09 -6.41 17.36
C LEU A 428 28.79 -5.74 17.80
N LEU A 429 28.11 -6.31 18.80
CA LEU A 429 26.86 -5.78 19.34
C LEU A 429 27.05 -4.35 19.87
N ARG A 430 28.06 -4.11 20.71
CA ARG A 430 28.37 -2.76 21.24
C ARG A 430 28.71 -1.76 20.13
N LEU A 431 29.48 -2.19 19.12
CA LEU A 431 29.80 -1.36 17.96
C LEU A 431 28.54 -0.99 17.17
N SER A 432 27.65 -1.96 16.92
CA SER A 432 26.39 -1.75 16.21
C SER A 432 25.46 -0.81 16.97
N VAL A 433 25.29 -1.01 18.28
CA VAL A 433 24.49 -0.11 19.13
C VAL A 433 25.04 1.32 19.08
N ARG A 434 26.36 1.49 19.23
CA ARG A 434 26.99 2.82 19.13
C ARG A 434 26.72 3.50 17.80
N ASN A 435 26.80 2.76 16.69
CA ASN A 435 26.58 3.32 15.36
C ASN A 435 25.11 3.68 15.13
N GLN A 436 24.19 2.88 15.67
CA GLN A 436 22.75 3.01 15.44
C GLN A 436 22.09 4.03 16.38
N TYR A 437 22.52 4.06 17.64
CA TYR A 437 21.89 4.84 18.71
C TYR A 437 22.80 5.88 19.38
N GLY A 438 24.09 5.91 19.04
CA GLY A 438 25.08 6.79 19.64
C GLY A 438 25.86 6.13 20.79
N SER A 439 26.96 6.77 21.20
CA SER A 439 27.87 6.23 22.24
C SER A 439 27.21 6.09 23.60
N ASP A 440 26.34 7.03 23.97
CA ASP A 440 25.69 7.06 25.29
C ASP A 440 24.66 5.94 25.45
N ALA A 441 24.19 5.36 24.35
CA ALA A 441 23.23 4.25 24.35
C ALA A 441 23.87 2.88 24.58
N VAL A 442 25.20 2.74 24.49
CA VAL A 442 25.88 1.42 24.55
C VAL A 442 25.70 0.74 25.91
N GLU A 443 25.92 1.48 26.99
CA GLU A 443 25.83 0.96 28.35
C GLU A 443 24.37 0.69 28.76
N PRO A 444 23.42 1.62 28.55
CA PRO A 444 21.99 1.34 28.76
C PRO A 444 21.49 0.14 27.95
N PHE A 445 21.90 -0.03 26.69
CA PHE A 445 21.47 -1.18 25.87
C PHE A 445 21.95 -2.49 26.48
N GLY A 446 23.20 -2.55 26.93
CA GLY A 446 23.77 -3.74 27.55
C GLY A 446 22.97 -4.21 28.76
N GLN A 447 22.45 -3.26 29.55
CA GLN A 447 21.68 -3.51 30.78
C GLN A 447 20.18 -3.75 30.54
N LEU A 448 19.67 -3.62 29.32
CA LEU A 448 18.28 -3.96 29.00
C LEU A 448 18.01 -5.45 29.24
N ASP A 449 16.80 -5.74 29.74
CA ASP A 449 16.29 -7.10 29.80
C ASP A 449 16.19 -7.70 28.39
N SER A 450 16.49 -9.00 28.28
CA SER A 450 16.44 -9.73 27.00
C SER A 450 15.07 -9.66 26.30
N SER A 451 13.96 -9.59 27.06
CA SER A 451 12.59 -9.38 26.55
C SER A 451 12.42 -8.08 25.76
N ARG A 452 13.27 -7.09 26.04
CA ARG A 452 13.27 -5.79 25.37
C ARG A 452 14.24 -5.71 24.21
N LYS A 453 15.08 -6.72 23.98
CA LYS A 453 16.08 -6.72 22.89
C LYS A 453 15.54 -7.47 21.68
N VAL A 454 15.77 -6.91 20.49
CA VAL A 454 15.52 -7.59 19.21
C VAL A 454 16.79 -7.54 18.39
N ILE A 455 17.20 -8.69 17.84
CA ILE A 455 18.35 -8.75 16.95
C ILE A 455 17.87 -9.07 15.53
N LEU A 456 18.16 -8.16 14.60
CA LEU A 456 17.90 -8.33 13.17
C LEU A 456 19.24 -8.61 12.48
N ILE A 457 19.34 -9.68 11.71
CA ILE A 457 20.58 -10.08 11.02
C ILE A 457 20.31 -10.14 9.53
N ASP A 458 21.00 -9.30 8.76
CA ASP A 458 20.93 -9.32 7.29
C ASP A 458 22.06 -10.15 6.68
N ASP A 459 21.84 -10.70 5.48
CA ASP A 459 22.84 -11.43 4.70
C ASP A 459 23.60 -12.53 5.47
N PHE A 460 22.89 -13.35 6.26
CA PHE A 460 23.52 -14.39 7.08
C PHE A 460 24.34 -15.42 6.28
N ASN A 461 23.98 -15.65 5.02
CA ASN A 461 24.74 -16.49 4.09
C ASN A 461 26.13 -15.95 3.75
N LYS A 462 26.40 -14.64 3.94
CA LYS A 462 27.72 -14.03 3.72
C LYS A 462 28.66 -14.16 4.93
N ARG A 463 28.23 -14.87 5.98
CA ARG A 463 29.05 -15.08 7.18
C ARG A 463 30.37 -15.77 6.82
N ARG A 464 31.48 -15.20 7.28
CA ARG A 464 32.81 -15.80 7.14
C ARG A 464 32.95 -17.02 8.05
N THR A 465 33.66 -18.04 7.59
CA THR A 465 33.96 -19.23 8.40
C THR A 465 34.81 -18.83 9.61
N GLY A 466 34.18 -18.69 10.78
CA GLY A 466 34.81 -18.25 12.02
C GLY A 466 35.14 -19.40 12.98
N SER A 467 35.83 -19.08 14.07
CA SER A 467 36.18 -20.02 15.15
C SER A 467 34.98 -20.56 15.94
N VAL A 468 33.86 -19.83 15.95
CA VAL A 468 32.63 -20.23 16.64
C VAL A 468 31.71 -20.99 15.68
N PRO A 469 31.28 -22.23 16.01
CA PRO A 469 30.31 -22.98 15.23
C PRO A 469 28.98 -22.21 15.09
N LYS A 470 28.29 -22.34 13.94
CA LYS A 470 27.00 -21.67 13.67
C LYS A 470 25.97 -21.91 14.79
N GLN A 471 25.85 -23.14 15.26
CA GLN A 471 24.91 -23.51 16.32
C GLN A 471 25.18 -22.78 17.64
N ALA A 472 26.45 -22.68 18.05
CA ALA A 472 26.84 -21.98 19.27
C ALA A 472 26.51 -20.47 19.18
N LEU A 473 26.74 -19.85 18.02
CA LEU A 473 26.36 -18.46 17.78
C LEU A 473 24.84 -18.23 17.89
N LEU A 474 24.03 -19.14 17.34
CA LEU A 474 22.57 -19.04 17.43
C LEU A 474 22.07 -19.14 18.88
N GLN A 475 22.73 -19.96 19.72
CA GLN A 475 22.40 -20.01 21.14
C GLN A 475 22.77 -18.71 21.86
N ILE A 476 23.92 -18.10 21.55
CA ILE A 476 24.31 -16.79 22.09
C ILE A 476 23.28 -15.73 21.71
N LEU A 477 22.84 -15.69 20.45
CA LEU A 477 21.84 -14.74 19.97
C LEU A 477 20.48 -14.89 20.70
N LYS A 478 20.02 -16.12 20.91
CA LYS A 478 18.75 -16.43 21.62
C LYS A 478 18.80 -16.12 23.13
N ALA A 479 20.00 -16.10 23.71
CA ALA A 479 20.20 -15.72 25.10
C ALA A 479 20.23 -14.19 25.27
N GLU A 480 20.73 -13.46 24.28
CA GLU A 480 20.83 -11.99 24.32
C GLU A 480 19.49 -11.29 24.06
N ALA A 481 18.63 -11.87 23.21
CA ALA A 481 17.38 -11.23 22.76
C ALA A 481 16.20 -12.21 22.71
N ASP A 482 15.02 -11.68 23.01
CA ASP A 482 13.75 -12.42 22.97
C ASP A 482 13.26 -12.68 21.54
N LEU A 483 13.58 -11.77 20.59
CA LEU A 483 13.35 -12.00 19.18
C LEU A 483 14.65 -11.86 18.38
N VAL A 484 15.01 -12.92 17.67
CA VAL A 484 16.09 -12.92 16.68
C VAL A 484 15.51 -13.21 15.30
N VAL A 485 15.70 -12.30 14.34
CA VAL A 485 15.29 -12.48 12.95
C VAL A 485 16.54 -12.59 12.08
N ILE A 486 16.70 -13.74 11.44
CA ILE A 486 17.86 -14.04 10.60
C ILE A 486 17.40 -14.11 9.16
N VAL A 487 18.03 -13.30 8.31
CA VAL A 487 17.68 -13.18 6.90
C VAL A 487 18.78 -13.75 6.02
N SER A 488 18.39 -14.57 5.04
CA SER A 488 19.33 -15.25 4.13
C SER A 488 18.72 -15.48 2.74
N SER A 489 19.55 -15.62 1.71
CA SER A 489 19.10 -16.08 0.39
C SER A 489 18.89 -17.60 0.33
N ASP A 490 19.57 -18.35 1.20
CA ASP A 490 19.70 -19.80 1.05
C ASP A 490 18.88 -20.53 2.12
N LEU A 491 18.46 -21.75 1.79
CA LEU A 491 17.90 -22.66 2.78
C LEU A 491 18.97 -22.97 3.83
N PRO A 492 18.59 -23.00 5.12
CA PRO A 492 19.49 -23.57 6.12
C PRO A 492 19.62 -25.07 5.80
N ASP A 493 20.84 -25.57 5.63
CA ASP A 493 21.09 -27.00 5.44
C ASP A 493 20.44 -27.77 6.60
N VAL A 494 19.47 -28.64 6.30
CA VAL A 494 18.71 -29.37 7.33
C VAL A 494 19.65 -30.23 8.20
N ALA A 495 20.79 -30.66 7.66
CA ALA A 495 21.86 -31.35 8.38
C ALA A 495 22.64 -30.43 9.36
N ASP A 496 22.80 -29.13 9.04
CA ASP A 496 23.54 -28.16 9.87
C ASP A 496 22.77 -27.74 11.14
N TYR A 497 21.44 -27.87 11.15
CA TYR A 497 20.59 -27.35 12.22
C TYR A 497 19.64 -28.38 12.86
N GLY A 498 19.52 -29.58 12.27
CA GLY A 498 18.52 -30.59 12.66
C GLY A 498 19.06 -31.93 13.15
N ALA A 499 20.36 -32.22 13.04
CA ALA A 499 20.93 -33.49 13.52
C ALA A 499 21.97 -33.26 14.62
N THR A 500 21.67 -33.80 15.81
CA THR A 500 22.55 -34.01 16.98
C THR A 500 22.81 -32.82 17.91
N THR A 501 21.98 -32.68 18.94
CA THR A 501 22.47 -32.66 20.34
C THR A 501 21.44 -33.37 21.22
N VAL A 502 21.92 -34.32 22.01
CA VAL A 502 21.15 -35.36 22.73
C VAL A 502 20.53 -34.82 24.04
N GLU A 503 20.59 -33.52 24.33
CA GLU A 503 20.23 -33.01 25.67
C GLU A 503 19.20 -31.86 25.71
N THR A 504 18.79 -31.26 24.59
CA THR A 504 17.74 -30.22 24.59
C THR A 504 16.75 -30.41 23.43
N HIS A 505 15.53 -30.82 23.73
CA HIS A 505 14.44 -31.13 22.79
C HIS A 505 13.84 -29.92 22.03
N GLU A 506 14.42 -28.72 22.11
CA GLU A 506 13.86 -27.53 21.45
C GLU A 506 14.56 -27.23 20.11
N PRO A 507 13.81 -27.05 19.01
CA PRO A 507 14.40 -26.62 17.74
C PRO A 507 15.01 -25.21 17.86
N ILE A 508 16.13 -24.99 17.18
CA ILE A 508 16.85 -23.70 17.23
C ILE A 508 15.96 -22.55 16.75
N PHE A 509 15.27 -22.75 15.62
CA PHE A 509 14.32 -21.81 15.04
C PHE A 509 12.90 -22.10 15.52
N SER A 510 12.11 -21.07 15.84
CA SER A 510 10.68 -21.22 16.15
C SER A 510 9.82 -21.17 14.88
N ALA A 511 10.29 -20.52 13.81
CA ALA A 511 9.61 -20.50 12.52
C ALA A 511 10.59 -20.39 11.35
N LEU A 512 10.27 -21.10 10.26
CA LEU A 512 10.88 -20.91 8.94
C LEU A 512 9.92 -20.09 8.09
N VAL A 513 10.37 -18.93 7.62
CA VAL A 513 9.55 -17.95 6.90
C VAL A 513 10.10 -17.80 5.48
N THR A 514 9.24 -17.93 4.48
CA THR A 514 9.60 -17.79 3.06
C THR A 514 8.83 -16.63 2.47
N ILE A 515 9.54 -15.57 2.08
CA ILE A 515 8.97 -14.45 1.32
C ILE A 515 8.45 -14.97 -0.02
N ARG A 516 7.20 -14.63 -0.33
CA ARG A 516 6.58 -14.94 -1.62
C ARG A 516 6.67 -13.74 -2.55
N GLU A 517 6.45 -14.00 -3.84
CA GLU A 517 6.24 -12.94 -4.81
C GLU A 517 4.96 -12.16 -4.48
N LEU A 518 4.91 -10.90 -4.92
CA LEU A 518 3.83 -9.97 -4.60
C LEU A 518 2.53 -10.37 -5.33
N PRO A 519 1.46 -10.71 -4.60
CA PRO A 519 0.16 -11.02 -5.20
C PRO A 519 -0.53 -9.75 -5.71
N PRO A 520 -1.59 -9.87 -6.53
CA PRO A 520 -2.39 -8.76 -7.04
C PRO A 520 -2.69 -7.68 -6.00
N SER A 521 -3.13 -8.06 -4.80
CA SER A 521 -3.43 -7.11 -3.71
C SER A 521 -2.24 -6.26 -3.28
N SER A 522 -1.05 -6.86 -3.10
CA SER A 522 0.15 -6.11 -2.72
C SER A 522 0.66 -5.22 -3.84
N ARG A 523 0.52 -5.64 -5.11
CA ARG A 523 0.86 -4.81 -6.27
C ARG A 523 -0.07 -3.61 -6.37
N ALA A 524 -1.37 -3.82 -6.15
CA ALA A 524 -2.37 -2.75 -6.09
C ALA A 524 -2.03 -1.72 -5.01
N GLU A 525 -1.61 -2.17 -3.82
CA GLU A 525 -1.17 -1.26 -2.75
C GLU A 525 0.06 -0.44 -3.16
N ILE A 526 1.08 -1.05 -3.79
CA ILE A 526 2.24 -0.32 -4.32
C ILE A 526 1.82 0.70 -5.38
N VAL A 527 0.95 0.33 -6.31
CA VAL A 527 0.42 1.22 -7.36
C VAL A 527 -0.29 2.42 -6.74
N GLN A 528 -1.17 2.19 -5.76
CA GLN A 528 -1.90 3.27 -5.09
C GLN A 528 -0.96 4.22 -4.36
N LYS A 529 -0.01 3.67 -3.59
CA LYS A 529 1.05 4.44 -2.92
C LYS A 529 1.86 5.26 -3.92
N TRP A 530 2.25 4.65 -5.04
CA TRP A 530 3.02 5.29 -6.10
C TRP A 530 2.26 6.46 -6.75
N LEU A 531 1.01 6.23 -7.18
CA LEU A 531 0.21 7.25 -7.86
C LEU A 531 -0.20 8.40 -6.94
N ARG A 532 -0.33 8.15 -5.64
CA ARG A 532 -0.70 9.18 -4.65
C ARG A 532 0.40 10.23 -4.48
N MET A 533 1.66 9.87 -4.70
CA MET A 533 2.78 10.79 -4.55
C MET A 533 2.66 11.98 -5.49
N GLY A 534 2.63 13.19 -4.93
CA GLY A 534 2.55 14.44 -5.70
C GLY A 534 1.20 14.73 -6.36
N ARG A 535 0.13 13.98 -6.06
CA ARG A 535 -1.25 14.29 -6.50
C ARG A 535 -2.07 14.91 -5.36
N GLN A 536 -2.94 15.85 -5.69
CA GLN A 536 -3.93 16.44 -4.76
C GLN A 536 -5.32 15.77 -4.85
N ASP A 537 -5.52 14.90 -5.85
CA ASP A 537 -6.79 14.24 -6.09
C ASP A 537 -7.13 13.24 -4.97
N SER A 538 -8.42 13.12 -4.64
CA SER A 538 -8.90 12.07 -3.74
C SER A 538 -8.74 10.68 -4.37
N GLU A 539 -8.43 9.66 -3.56
CA GLU A 539 -8.39 8.24 -3.96
C GLU A 539 -9.72 7.74 -4.54
N ASP A 540 -10.81 8.47 -4.27
CA ASP A 540 -12.15 8.18 -4.80
C ASP A 540 -12.42 8.81 -6.16
N SER A 541 -11.50 9.61 -6.73
CA SER A 541 -11.71 10.21 -8.05
C SER A 541 -11.74 9.12 -9.15
N PRO A 542 -12.66 9.22 -10.13
CA PRO A 542 -12.70 8.29 -11.26
C PRO A 542 -11.37 8.22 -12.02
N GLU A 543 -10.66 9.35 -12.14
CA GLU A 543 -9.38 9.46 -12.83
C GLU A 543 -8.29 8.67 -12.10
N PHE A 544 -8.14 8.85 -10.78
CA PHE A 544 -7.15 8.13 -9.97
C PHE A 544 -7.37 6.61 -10.04
N ARG A 545 -8.63 6.17 -9.98
CA ARG A 545 -8.95 4.73 -10.03
C ARG A 545 -8.73 4.12 -11.40
N ARG A 546 -9.01 4.86 -12.48
CA ARG A 546 -8.67 4.41 -13.84
C ARG A 546 -7.18 4.27 -14.04
N ASP A 547 -6.40 5.25 -13.58
CA ASP A 547 -4.95 5.16 -13.60
C ASP A 547 -4.47 3.96 -12.78
N ALA A 548 -4.98 3.78 -11.56
CA ALA A 548 -4.62 2.65 -10.70
C ALA A 548 -4.96 1.30 -11.34
N GLU A 549 -6.15 1.14 -11.91
CA GLU A 549 -6.57 -0.09 -12.59
C GLU A 549 -5.74 -0.34 -13.86
N ARG A 550 -5.43 0.71 -14.63
CA ARG A 550 -4.54 0.60 -15.80
C ARG A 550 -3.17 0.07 -15.40
N GLU A 551 -2.54 0.67 -14.40
CA GLU A 551 -1.21 0.25 -13.95
C GLU A 551 -1.23 -1.15 -13.32
N GLN A 552 -2.28 -1.51 -12.58
CA GLN A 552 -2.47 -2.86 -12.04
C GLN A 552 -2.65 -3.92 -13.13
N ASN A 553 -3.40 -3.62 -14.19
CA ASN A 553 -3.61 -4.52 -15.32
C ASN A 553 -2.31 -4.71 -16.12
N VAL A 554 -1.55 -3.64 -16.35
CA VAL A 554 -0.22 -3.73 -16.99
C VAL A 554 0.70 -4.64 -16.18
N LEU A 555 0.82 -4.43 -14.87
CA LEU A 555 1.65 -5.26 -14.00
C LEU A 555 1.19 -6.72 -13.98
N SER A 556 -0.12 -6.94 -13.85
CA SER A 556 -0.69 -8.29 -13.80
C SER A 556 -0.50 -9.05 -15.11
N ASP A 557 -0.59 -8.36 -16.26
CA ASP A 557 -0.28 -8.96 -17.56
C ASP A 557 1.19 -9.36 -17.68
N LEU A 558 2.13 -8.50 -17.25
CA LEU A 558 3.57 -8.80 -17.28
C LEU A 558 3.92 -10.02 -16.41
N ILE A 559 3.27 -10.15 -15.26
CA ILE A 559 3.49 -11.21 -14.28
C ILE A 559 2.78 -12.51 -14.68
N ARG A 560 1.53 -12.45 -15.18
CA ARG A 560 0.78 -13.64 -15.64
C ARG A 560 1.51 -14.36 -16.77
N ARG A 561 2.18 -13.60 -17.64
CA ARG A 561 3.08 -14.13 -18.70
C ARG A 561 4.34 -14.79 -18.15
N LYS A 562 4.55 -14.72 -16.83
CA LYS A 562 5.77 -15.08 -16.10
C LYS A 562 7.02 -14.48 -16.74
N ALA A 563 6.88 -13.32 -17.39
CA ALA A 563 8.01 -12.68 -18.04
C ALA A 563 8.88 -11.96 -17.03
N LEU A 564 8.24 -11.33 -16.05
CA LEU A 564 8.86 -10.79 -14.85
C LEU A 564 8.35 -11.56 -13.64
N PRO A 565 9.23 -11.97 -12.70
CA PRO A 565 8.76 -12.39 -11.39
C PRO A 565 8.13 -11.19 -10.66
N ALA A 566 7.13 -11.41 -9.81
CA ALA A 566 6.47 -10.32 -9.08
C ALA A 566 7.30 -9.85 -7.88
N LEU A 567 8.55 -9.46 -8.13
CA LEU A 567 9.48 -8.95 -7.12
C LEU A 567 9.28 -7.44 -6.95
N PRO A 568 9.41 -6.89 -5.71
CA PRO A 568 9.13 -5.48 -5.44
C PRO A 568 9.89 -4.49 -6.34
N TYR A 569 11.19 -4.73 -6.58
CA TYR A 569 12.01 -3.82 -7.37
C TYR A 569 11.58 -3.76 -8.85
N LEU A 570 11.03 -4.84 -9.39
CA LEU A 570 10.52 -4.87 -10.77
C LEU A 570 9.18 -4.15 -10.87
N VAL A 571 8.31 -4.35 -9.88
CA VAL A 571 7.02 -3.65 -9.81
C VAL A 571 7.25 -2.14 -9.75
N VAL A 572 8.09 -1.67 -8.83
CA VAL A 572 8.41 -0.23 -8.69
C VAL A 572 9.16 0.29 -9.92
N GLY A 573 10.13 -0.46 -10.44
CA GLY A 573 10.87 -0.07 -11.65
C GLY A 573 9.97 0.10 -12.88
N VAL A 574 8.98 -0.78 -13.09
CA VAL A 574 8.01 -0.63 -14.18
C VAL A 574 7.15 0.62 -14.00
N LEU A 575 6.72 0.93 -12.77
CA LEU A 575 5.94 2.14 -12.49
C LEU A 575 6.75 3.42 -12.74
N GLN A 576 8.03 3.43 -12.37
CA GLN A 576 8.92 4.55 -12.64
C GLN A 576 9.12 4.77 -14.14
N ILE A 577 9.47 3.73 -14.90
CA ILE A 577 9.68 3.82 -16.36
C ILE A 577 8.45 4.41 -17.05
N ARG A 578 7.25 3.95 -16.65
CA ARG A 578 5.99 4.42 -17.23
C ARG A 578 5.63 5.85 -16.86
N GLN A 579 6.12 6.35 -15.72
CA GLN A 579 5.91 7.74 -15.31
C GLN A 579 6.89 8.70 -16.00
N ASP A 580 8.14 8.27 -16.19
CA ASP A 580 9.19 9.09 -16.81
C ASP A 580 8.96 9.28 -18.31
N ASP A 581 8.57 8.21 -19.03
CA ASP A 581 8.56 8.17 -20.50
C ASP A 581 7.18 8.42 -21.14
N ALA A 582 6.30 9.18 -20.49
CA ALA A 582 4.98 9.58 -21.04
C ALA A 582 5.05 10.47 -22.33
N GLY A 583 6.23 10.64 -22.93
CA GLY A 583 6.47 11.42 -24.14
C GLY A 583 7.09 10.64 -25.32
N ASP A 584 7.36 9.34 -25.20
CA ASP A 584 7.91 8.52 -26.29
C ASP A 584 6.84 8.04 -27.29
N THR A 585 7.24 7.79 -28.55
CA THR A 585 6.33 7.37 -29.64
C THR A 585 5.88 5.91 -29.55
N VAL A 586 6.54 5.11 -28.71
CA VAL A 586 6.20 3.71 -28.41
C VAL A 586 5.45 3.71 -27.08
N ASP A 587 4.31 3.02 -27.02
CA ASP A 587 3.54 2.88 -25.77
C ASP A 587 4.47 2.37 -24.65
N PRO A 588 4.69 3.13 -23.57
CA PRO A 588 5.49 2.69 -22.41
C PRO A 588 4.95 1.40 -21.76
N GLY A 589 3.74 0.95 -22.13
CA GLY A 589 3.12 -0.31 -21.70
C GLY A 589 3.46 -1.51 -22.56
N SER A 590 4.15 -1.27 -23.69
CA SER A 590 4.72 -2.29 -24.55
C SER A 590 5.69 -3.17 -23.76
N PHE A 591 5.41 -4.47 -23.76
CA PHE A 591 6.23 -5.47 -23.11
C PHE A 591 7.73 -5.31 -23.45
N GLY A 592 8.07 -5.26 -24.72
CA GLY A 592 9.46 -5.22 -25.14
C GLY A 592 10.18 -3.90 -24.79
N PHE A 593 9.45 -2.78 -24.71
CA PHE A 593 10.01 -1.49 -24.32
C PHE A 593 10.45 -1.50 -22.84
N LEU A 594 9.55 -1.95 -21.96
CA LEU A 594 9.84 -2.09 -20.52
C LEU A 594 11.07 -2.96 -20.29
N PHE A 595 11.15 -4.10 -20.97
CA PHE A 595 12.32 -4.98 -20.89
C PHE A 595 13.59 -4.36 -21.46
N GLN A 596 13.51 -3.69 -22.61
CA GLN A 596 14.68 -3.00 -23.17
C GLN A 596 15.23 -1.97 -22.18
N ARG A 597 14.37 -1.27 -21.45
CA ARG A 597 14.81 -0.33 -20.42
C ARG A 597 15.46 -1.03 -19.23
N LEU A 598 14.82 -2.08 -18.69
CA LEU A 598 15.39 -2.89 -17.61
C LEU A 598 16.75 -3.51 -17.98
N VAL A 599 16.91 -3.98 -19.23
CA VAL A 599 18.17 -4.52 -19.74
C VAL A 599 19.22 -3.41 -19.87
N THR A 600 18.85 -2.26 -20.41
CA THR A 600 19.74 -1.09 -20.54
C THR A 600 20.25 -0.64 -19.17
N ASP A 601 19.37 -0.52 -18.18
CA ASP A 601 19.73 -0.12 -16.82
C ASP A 601 20.64 -1.16 -16.14
N ALA A 602 20.38 -2.45 -16.35
CA ALA A 602 21.28 -3.50 -15.88
C ALA A 602 22.67 -3.41 -16.54
N LEU A 603 22.75 -3.19 -17.86
CA LEU A 603 24.02 -3.05 -18.59
C LEU A 603 24.81 -1.79 -18.20
N ASN A 604 24.10 -0.74 -17.78
CA ASN A 604 24.67 0.52 -17.26
C ASN A 604 25.34 0.36 -15.90
N THR A 605 25.03 -0.70 -15.15
CA THR A 605 25.64 -0.95 -13.85
C THR A 605 27.15 -1.22 -14.01
N THR A 606 27.99 -0.35 -13.47
CA THR A 606 29.46 -0.50 -13.45
C THR A 606 30.01 -0.47 -12.03
N SER A 607 31.05 -1.28 -11.78
CA SER A 607 31.76 -1.28 -10.48
C SER A 607 32.84 -0.20 -10.35
N THR A 608 33.10 0.55 -11.43
CA THR A 608 34.24 1.46 -11.57
C THR A 608 33.84 2.69 -12.38
N ASN A 609 34.54 3.83 -12.22
CA ASN A 609 34.41 5.06 -13.02
C ASN A 609 34.79 4.89 -14.51
N THR A 610 34.68 3.68 -15.06
CA THR A 610 34.91 3.36 -16.47
C THR A 610 33.63 3.50 -17.28
N LYS A 611 33.75 3.79 -18.58
CA LYS A 611 32.59 3.80 -19.49
C LYS A 611 31.90 2.43 -19.46
N PRO A 612 30.55 2.35 -19.41
CA PRO A 612 29.81 1.10 -19.27
C PRO A 612 29.94 0.12 -20.44
N TYR A 613 30.46 0.57 -21.59
CA TYR A 613 30.66 -0.23 -22.82
C TYR A 613 29.45 -1.12 -23.18
N ILE A 614 28.24 -0.54 -23.11
CA ILE A 614 26.95 -1.23 -23.28
C ILE A 614 26.93 -2.07 -24.55
N ASP A 615 27.34 -1.51 -25.69
CA ASP A 615 27.34 -2.21 -26.99
C ASP A 615 28.24 -3.45 -27.00
N ARG A 616 29.33 -3.44 -26.21
CA ARG A 616 30.22 -4.60 -26.09
C ARG A 616 29.56 -5.70 -25.29
N LYS A 617 28.97 -5.35 -24.15
CA LYS A 617 28.23 -6.29 -23.30
C LYS A 617 27.07 -6.91 -24.07
N ASP A 618 26.26 -6.09 -24.75
CA ASP A 618 25.16 -6.54 -25.60
C ASP A 618 25.64 -7.51 -26.68
N GLY A 619 26.68 -7.14 -27.44
CA GLY A 619 27.23 -7.97 -28.51
C GLY A 619 27.75 -9.34 -28.05
N ILE A 620 28.39 -9.41 -26.89
CA ILE A 620 28.89 -10.66 -26.29
C ILE A 620 27.73 -11.52 -25.80
N LEU A 621 26.78 -10.93 -25.05
CA LEU A 621 25.63 -11.66 -24.50
C LEU A 621 24.74 -12.25 -25.59
N ARG A 622 24.57 -11.54 -26.72
CA ARG A 622 23.84 -12.06 -27.89
C ARG A 622 24.47 -13.32 -28.47
N ARG A 623 25.80 -13.35 -28.61
CA ARG A 623 26.52 -14.53 -29.09
C ARG A 623 26.50 -15.66 -28.09
N PHE A 624 26.63 -15.35 -26.81
CA PHE A 624 26.56 -16.36 -25.76
C PHE A 624 25.16 -16.99 -25.69
N ALA A 625 24.08 -16.20 -25.74
CA ALA A 625 22.71 -16.70 -25.81
C ALA A 625 22.49 -17.59 -27.04
N TYR A 626 23.00 -17.18 -28.21
CA TYR A 626 22.88 -17.99 -29.42
C TYR A 626 23.69 -19.29 -29.35
N ALA A 627 24.88 -19.27 -28.75
CA ALA A 627 25.67 -20.49 -28.54
C ALA A 627 24.91 -21.50 -27.67
N LEU A 628 24.34 -21.05 -26.55
CA LEU A 628 23.51 -21.89 -25.67
C LEU A 628 22.27 -22.45 -26.38
N PHE A 629 21.65 -21.64 -27.26
CA PHE A 629 20.52 -22.06 -28.07
C PHE A 629 20.89 -23.17 -29.07
N ILE A 630 22.01 -23.02 -29.79
CA ILE A 630 22.45 -24.02 -30.78
C ILE A 630 22.88 -25.34 -30.13
N THR A 631 23.44 -25.29 -28.92
CA THR A 631 23.82 -26.49 -28.16
C THR A 631 22.67 -27.10 -27.37
N ASP A 632 21.49 -26.47 -27.36
CA ASP A 632 20.32 -26.88 -26.56
C ASP A 632 20.66 -27.04 -25.06
N THR A 633 21.36 -26.04 -24.50
CA THR A 633 21.79 -26.03 -23.09
C THR A 633 21.33 -24.77 -22.35
N GLU A 634 20.94 -24.92 -21.08
CA GLU A 634 20.55 -23.78 -20.23
C GLU A 634 21.75 -22.99 -19.68
N SER A 635 22.94 -23.59 -19.70
CA SER A 635 24.18 -23.03 -19.15
C SER A 635 25.39 -23.42 -19.99
N GLY A 636 26.38 -22.54 -20.05
CA GLY A 636 27.64 -22.76 -20.76
C GLY A 636 28.83 -22.67 -19.82
N SER A 637 29.92 -23.33 -20.17
CA SER A 637 31.18 -23.22 -19.43
C SER A 637 31.80 -21.83 -19.58
N ARG A 638 32.81 -21.54 -18.76
CA ARG A 638 33.64 -20.34 -18.95
C ARG A 638 34.26 -20.26 -20.35
N ALA A 639 34.63 -21.40 -20.94
CA ALA A 639 35.21 -21.45 -22.28
C ALA A 639 34.20 -21.03 -23.35
N ASP A 640 32.93 -21.40 -23.21
CA ASP A 640 31.86 -21.01 -24.15
C ASP A 640 31.62 -19.49 -24.13
N PHE A 641 31.69 -18.87 -22.95
CA PHE A 641 31.62 -17.41 -22.82
C PHE A 641 32.84 -16.71 -23.43
N ASP A 642 34.05 -17.22 -23.14
CA ASP A 642 35.29 -16.68 -23.70
C ASP A 642 35.31 -16.77 -25.23
N GLU A 643 34.72 -17.83 -25.80
CA GLU A 643 34.55 -17.98 -27.25
C GLU A 643 33.56 -16.97 -27.82
N ALA A 644 32.38 -16.81 -27.19
CA ALA A 644 31.42 -15.78 -27.59
C ALA A 644 32.04 -14.36 -27.60
N ALA A 645 32.88 -14.06 -26.60
CA ALA A 645 33.59 -12.79 -26.51
C ALA A 645 34.71 -12.63 -27.56
N ARG A 646 35.40 -13.71 -27.90
CA ARG A 646 36.39 -13.74 -28.99
C ARG A 646 35.73 -13.52 -30.34
N LEU A 647 34.67 -14.25 -30.66
CA LEU A 647 33.89 -14.09 -31.90
C LEU A 647 33.37 -12.65 -32.07
N TYR A 648 32.90 -12.02 -30.99
CA TYR A 648 32.54 -10.60 -31.01
C TYR A 648 33.73 -9.69 -31.33
N SER A 649 34.86 -9.92 -30.65
CA SER A 649 36.08 -9.11 -30.79
C SER A 649 36.64 -9.18 -32.21
N GLU A 650 36.66 -10.37 -32.80
CA GLU A 650 37.14 -10.60 -34.17
C GLU A 650 36.22 -9.97 -35.22
N GLN A 651 34.91 -10.16 -35.11
CA GLN A 651 33.95 -9.62 -36.07
C GLN A 651 33.93 -8.08 -36.09
N ILE A 652 34.08 -7.44 -34.92
CA ILE A 652 34.03 -5.97 -34.80
C ILE A 652 35.43 -5.34 -34.91
N GLY A 653 36.50 -6.12 -34.77
CA GLY A 653 37.87 -5.64 -34.86
C GLY A 653 38.33 -4.83 -33.64
N ILE A 654 37.88 -5.20 -32.43
CA ILE A 654 38.22 -4.50 -31.18
C ILE A 654 38.82 -5.43 -30.13
N ARG A 655 39.65 -4.88 -29.24
CA ARG A 655 40.19 -5.63 -28.09
C ARG A 655 39.22 -5.57 -26.90
N VAL A 656 38.81 -6.73 -26.40
CA VAL A 656 37.96 -6.88 -25.21
C VAL A 656 38.75 -7.52 -24.07
N ASN A 657 38.62 -6.99 -22.85
CA ASN A 657 39.08 -7.66 -21.64
C ASN A 657 37.94 -8.55 -21.12
N ILE A 658 38.02 -9.84 -21.40
CA ILE A 658 36.94 -10.80 -21.15
C ILE A 658 36.69 -10.96 -19.64
N ASP A 659 37.75 -11.02 -18.82
CA ASP A 659 37.63 -11.15 -17.36
C ASP A 659 36.91 -9.95 -16.73
N THR A 660 37.25 -8.73 -17.14
CA THR A 660 36.57 -7.53 -16.67
C THR A 660 35.10 -7.54 -17.09
N MET A 661 34.80 -7.90 -18.35
CA MET A 661 33.42 -7.95 -18.84
C MET A 661 32.58 -8.99 -18.09
N LEU A 662 33.10 -10.20 -17.87
CA LEU A 662 32.37 -11.22 -17.12
C LEU A 662 32.09 -10.77 -15.69
N LYS A 663 33.08 -10.17 -15.02
CA LYS A 663 32.92 -9.66 -13.65
C LYS A 663 31.82 -8.59 -13.59
N GLU A 664 31.80 -7.65 -14.53
CA GLU A 664 30.77 -6.62 -14.61
C GLU A 664 29.37 -7.23 -14.87
N LEU A 665 29.26 -8.25 -15.73
CA LEU A 665 27.99 -8.92 -16.04
C LEU A 665 27.44 -9.75 -14.87
N LEU A 666 28.32 -10.36 -14.07
CA LEU A 666 27.95 -11.03 -12.82
C LEU A 666 27.49 -10.02 -11.75
N GLN A 667 28.18 -8.88 -11.64
CA GLN A 667 27.80 -7.80 -10.71
C GLN A 667 26.49 -7.11 -11.10
N ALA A 668 26.28 -6.88 -12.40
CA ALA A 668 25.02 -6.40 -12.97
C ALA A 668 23.87 -7.42 -12.81
N ARG A 669 24.19 -8.67 -12.41
CA ARG A 669 23.27 -9.80 -12.25
C ARG A 669 22.53 -10.17 -13.53
N ILE A 670 23.18 -9.95 -14.68
CA ILE A 670 22.69 -10.45 -15.97
C ILE A 670 23.01 -11.94 -16.09
N LEU A 671 24.23 -12.31 -15.67
CA LEU A 671 24.68 -13.70 -15.57
C LEU A 671 24.76 -14.13 -14.10
N LYS A 672 24.72 -15.44 -13.87
CA LYS A 672 25.10 -16.09 -12.62
C LYS A 672 26.00 -17.28 -12.91
N GLU A 673 26.80 -17.63 -11.92
CA GLU A 673 27.67 -18.80 -11.95
C GLU A 673 27.14 -19.85 -10.96
N ILE A 674 26.96 -21.08 -11.42
CA ILE A 674 26.56 -22.24 -10.61
C ILE A 674 27.47 -23.41 -11.00
N ASP A 675 28.16 -24.00 -10.03
CA ASP A 675 29.07 -25.14 -10.24
C ASP A 675 30.09 -24.94 -11.40
N GLY A 676 30.59 -23.71 -11.56
CA GLY A 676 31.54 -23.33 -12.61
C GLY A 676 30.92 -23.10 -14.00
N ASN A 677 29.61 -23.25 -14.15
CA ASN A 677 28.87 -22.94 -15.37
C ASN A 677 28.18 -21.58 -15.26
N LEU A 678 28.17 -20.86 -16.38
CA LEU A 678 27.54 -19.56 -16.57
C LEU A 678 26.16 -19.74 -17.20
N LEU A 679 25.18 -19.07 -16.64
CA LEU A 679 23.84 -18.99 -17.20
C LEU A 679 23.25 -17.62 -16.99
N PHE A 680 22.25 -17.29 -17.81
CA PHE A 680 21.48 -16.07 -17.61
C PHE A 680 20.75 -16.14 -16.27
N ARG A 681 20.81 -15.04 -15.51
CA ARG A 681 20.22 -14.97 -14.17
C ARG A 681 18.72 -15.23 -14.21
N HIS A 682 18.07 -14.65 -15.21
CA HIS A 682 16.64 -14.78 -15.47
C HIS A 682 16.41 -15.18 -16.94
N PRO A 683 15.41 -16.04 -17.23
CA PRO A 683 15.13 -16.50 -18.59
C PRO A 683 14.90 -15.37 -19.60
N TYR A 684 14.29 -14.26 -19.17
CA TYR A 684 14.02 -13.13 -20.07
C TYR A 684 15.29 -12.49 -20.63
N PHE A 685 16.41 -12.46 -19.90
CA PHE A 685 17.67 -11.93 -20.43
C PHE A 685 18.14 -12.80 -21.60
N TYR A 686 18.13 -14.12 -21.41
CA TYR A 686 18.47 -15.08 -22.44
C TYR A 686 17.61 -14.87 -23.70
N HIS A 687 16.28 -14.89 -23.57
CA HIS A 687 15.38 -14.74 -24.72
C HIS A 687 15.47 -13.36 -25.39
N PHE A 688 15.71 -12.28 -24.63
CA PHE A 688 15.93 -10.95 -25.18
C PHE A 688 17.18 -10.89 -26.08
N PHE A 689 18.31 -11.42 -25.60
CA PHE A 689 19.56 -11.42 -26.35
C PHE A 689 19.53 -12.42 -27.51
N LEU A 690 18.89 -13.59 -27.33
CA LEU A 690 18.65 -14.56 -28.39
C LEU A 690 17.81 -13.93 -29.51
N ALA A 691 16.68 -13.31 -29.19
CA ALA A 691 15.81 -12.65 -30.17
C ALA A 691 16.55 -11.57 -30.97
N LYS A 692 17.35 -10.72 -30.30
CA LYS A 692 18.22 -9.77 -30.99
C LYS A 692 19.23 -10.45 -31.92
N HIS A 693 19.79 -11.59 -31.52
CA HIS A 693 20.73 -12.34 -32.36
C HIS A 693 20.05 -12.93 -33.60
N LEU A 694 18.91 -13.61 -33.42
CA LEU A 694 18.11 -14.17 -34.51
C LEU A 694 17.69 -13.09 -35.52
N ARG A 695 17.28 -11.91 -35.06
CA ARG A 695 16.96 -10.76 -35.93
C ARG A 695 18.12 -10.41 -36.85
N ASP A 696 19.33 -10.22 -36.33
CA ASP A 696 20.46 -9.81 -37.18
C ASP A 696 20.84 -10.91 -38.18
N LEU A 697 20.70 -12.20 -37.83
CA LEU A 697 20.93 -13.30 -38.76
C LEU A 697 19.89 -13.32 -39.88
N ILE A 698 18.61 -13.11 -39.53
CA ILE A 698 17.49 -13.10 -40.47
C ILE A 698 17.52 -11.86 -41.38
N ASP A 699 17.89 -10.69 -40.86
CA ASP A 699 18.04 -9.45 -41.63
C ASP A 699 19.19 -9.58 -42.64
N ALA A 700 20.26 -10.31 -42.27
CA ALA A 700 21.39 -10.58 -43.16
C ALA A 700 21.05 -11.63 -44.24
N ASP A 701 20.32 -12.69 -43.88
CA ASP A 701 19.82 -13.70 -44.80
C ASP A 701 18.40 -14.16 -44.41
N PRO A 702 17.36 -13.69 -45.13
CA PRO A 702 15.97 -14.06 -44.88
C PRO A 702 15.69 -15.56 -45.01
N SER A 703 16.54 -16.31 -45.72
CA SER A 703 16.44 -17.76 -45.91
C SER A 703 17.34 -18.57 -44.96
N SER A 704 17.92 -17.92 -43.95
CA SER A 704 18.80 -18.55 -42.97
C SER A 704 18.09 -19.63 -42.13
N GLU A 705 18.87 -20.54 -41.55
CA GLU A 705 18.35 -21.54 -40.60
C GLU A 705 17.67 -20.89 -39.38
N ALA A 706 18.10 -19.68 -39.00
CA ALA A 706 17.46 -18.88 -37.96
C ALA A 706 15.97 -18.58 -38.27
N ARG A 707 15.61 -18.39 -39.55
CA ARG A 707 14.22 -18.23 -39.98
C ARG A 707 13.42 -19.52 -39.80
N ASN A 708 13.99 -20.67 -40.10
CA ASN A 708 13.36 -21.98 -39.89
C ASN A 708 13.11 -22.22 -38.39
N GLN A 709 14.10 -21.93 -37.56
CA GLN A 709 13.98 -22.02 -36.09
C GLN A 709 12.89 -21.11 -35.55
N LEU A 710 12.80 -19.85 -36.01
CA LEU A 710 11.74 -18.94 -35.60
C LEU A 710 10.34 -19.42 -36.03
N ASN A 711 10.23 -19.99 -37.24
CA ASN A 711 8.98 -20.59 -37.71
C ASN A 711 8.57 -21.82 -36.87
N ASP A 712 9.54 -22.65 -36.49
CA ASP A 712 9.34 -23.82 -35.63
C ASP A 712 8.86 -23.42 -34.22
N MET A 713 9.42 -22.34 -33.67
CA MET A 713 8.95 -21.73 -32.42
C MET A 713 7.49 -21.27 -32.53
N ALA A 714 7.11 -20.65 -33.66
CA ALA A 714 5.73 -20.20 -33.90
C ALA A 714 4.74 -21.36 -34.02
N ASP A 715 5.19 -22.54 -34.47
CA ASP A 715 4.37 -23.75 -34.55
C ASP A 715 4.17 -24.43 -33.19
N ARG A 716 5.08 -24.20 -32.22
CA ARG A 716 5.04 -24.70 -30.84
C ARG A 716 4.87 -23.56 -29.80
N PRO A 717 3.79 -22.78 -29.86
CA PRO A 717 3.56 -21.67 -28.95
C PRO A 717 3.16 -22.12 -27.55
N LEU A 718 3.02 -23.42 -27.26
CA LEU A 718 2.79 -23.93 -25.89
C LEU A 718 4.09 -24.12 -25.11
N MET A 719 5.24 -24.04 -25.78
CA MET A 719 6.53 -23.91 -25.14
C MET A 719 6.75 -22.45 -24.76
N ARG A 720 6.91 -22.20 -23.47
CA ARG A 720 7.05 -20.84 -22.93
C ARG A 720 8.28 -20.11 -23.49
N ASP A 721 9.38 -20.82 -23.68
CA ASP A 721 10.63 -20.29 -24.19
C ASP A 721 10.48 -19.80 -25.64
N ASN A 722 9.68 -20.50 -26.44
CA ASN A 722 9.31 -20.10 -27.78
C ASN A 722 8.46 -18.82 -27.76
N GLN A 723 7.45 -18.75 -26.88
CA GLN A 723 6.62 -17.55 -26.74
C GLN A 723 7.45 -16.32 -26.37
N LEU A 724 8.31 -16.44 -25.35
CA LEU A 724 9.15 -15.32 -24.89
C LEU A 724 10.09 -14.85 -26.01
N THR A 725 10.75 -15.78 -26.70
CA THR A 725 11.65 -15.47 -27.82
C THR A 725 10.89 -14.77 -28.96
N LEU A 726 9.71 -15.26 -29.32
CA LEU A 726 8.86 -14.66 -30.36
C LEU A 726 8.39 -13.25 -29.97
N ILE A 727 7.96 -13.04 -28.71
CA ILE A 727 7.54 -11.73 -28.23
C ILE A 727 8.69 -10.72 -28.31
N PHE A 728 9.88 -11.09 -27.85
CA PHE A 728 11.07 -10.22 -27.95
C PHE A 728 11.48 -9.99 -29.40
N TYR A 729 11.42 -11.01 -30.26
CA TYR A 729 11.76 -10.88 -31.67
C TYR A 729 10.82 -9.89 -32.36
N LEU A 730 9.51 -10.08 -32.17
CA LEU A 730 8.47 -9.23 -32.74
C LEU A 730 8.63 -7.79 -32.29
N PHE A 731 9.00 -7.53 -31.02
CA PHE A 731 9.28 -6.18 -30.53
C PHE A 731 10.37 -5.45 -31.33
N PHE A 732 11.38 -6.16 -31.83
CA PHE A 732 12.45 -5.54 -32.63
C PHE A 732 12.14 -5.47 -34.13
N HIS A 733 11.11 -6.16 -34.63
CA HIS A 733 10.85 -6.28 -36.06
C HIS A 733 9.34 -6.19 -36.39
N SER A 734 8.85 -4.96 -36.54
CA SER A 734 7.42 -4.63 -36.67
C SER A 734 6.75 -5.05 -38.00
N ARG A 735 7.54 -5.47 -39.00
CA ARG A 735 7.08 -5.80 -40.36
C ARG A 735 7.69 -7.11 -40.86
N ASP A 736 7.71 -8.10 -39.98
CA ASP A 736 8.29 -9.42 -40.27
C ASP A 736 7.24 -10.40 -40.87
N PRO A 737 7.61 -11.25 -41.85
CA PRO A 737 6.72 -12.31 -42.37
C PRO A 737 6.18 -13.31 -41.33
N ILE A 738 6.80 -13.42 -40.15
CA ILE A 738 6.31 -14.24 -39.05
C ILE A 738 4.93 -13.78 -38.57
N ILE A 739 4.60 -12.49 -38.73
CA ILE A 739 3.27 -11.95 -38.40
C ILE A 739 2.20 -12.65 -39.26
N ASP A 740 2.44 -12.73 -40.58
CA ASP A 740 1.53 -13.39 -41.51
C ASP A 740 1.44 -14.89 -41.23
N ARG A 741 2.55 -15.53 -40.82
CA ARG A 741 2.54 -16.92 -40.34
C ARG A 741 1.65 -17.08 -39.10
N LEU A 742 1.80 -16.21 -38.09
CA LEU A 742 0.99 -16.27 -36.86
C LEU A 742 -0.50 -16.07 -37.15
N VAL A 743 -0.85 -15.14 -38.03
CA VAL A 743 -2.24 -14.96 -38.51
C VAL A 743 -2.74 -16.23 -39.20
N SER A 744 -1.93 -16.83 -40.08
CA SER A 744 -2.27 -18.09 -40.75
C SER A 744 -2.51 -19.24 -39.75
N LEU A 745 -1.61 -19.39 -38.77
CA LEU A 745 -1.74 -20.40 -37.71
C LEU A 745 -2.97 -20.17 -36.83
N ALA A 746 -3.30 -18.92 -36.50
CA ALA A 746 -4.52 -18.58 -35.78
C ALA A 746 -5.78 -18.95 -36.60
N ASN A 747 -5.78 -18.66 -37.90
CA ASN A 747 -6.87 -19.04 -38.80
C ASN A 747 -7.00 -20.58 -38.96
N GLN A 748 -5.90 -21.32 -38.90
CA GLN A 748 -5.88 -22.79 -38.94
C GLN A 748 -6.21 -23.47 -37.61
N THR A 749 -6.36 -22.72 -36.51
CA THR A 749 -6.82 -23.28 -35.23
C THR A 749 -8.34 -23.39 -35.25
N PHE A 750 -8.90 -24.54 -34.90
CA PHE A 750 -10.34 -24.82 -35.03
C PHE A 750 -10.90 -24.45 -36.43
N PRO A 751 -10.32 -24.98 -37.53
CA PRO A 751 -10.67 -24.52 -38.88
C PRO A 751 -12.09 -24.93 -39.30
N HIS A 752 -12.64 -25.96 -38.65
CA HIS A 752 -13.98 -26.51 -38.92
C HIS A 752 -15.06 -26.02 -37.96
N GLU A 753 -14.69 -25.32 -36.89
CA GLU A 753 -15.66 -24.76 -35.96
C GLU A 753 -16.27 -23.48 -36.53
N ALA A 754 -17.57 -23.30 -36.32
CA ALA A 754 -18.24 -22.04 -36.65
C ALA A 754 -17.76 -20.91 -35.71
N VAL A 755 -17.86 -19.68 -36.19
CA VAL A 755 -17.70 -18.50 -35.32
C VAL A 755 -18.97 -18.40 -34.47
N SER A 756 -18.82 -18.38 -33.14
CA SER A 756 -19.96 -18.26 -32.22
C SER A 756 -20.81 -17.02 -32.51
N ASP A 757 -22.13 -17.19 -32.54
CA ASP A 757 -23.09 -16.11 -32.64
C ASP A 757 -23.72 -15.74 -31.28
N LEU A 758 -23.53 -16.59 -30.26
CA LEU A 758 -24.16 -16.52 -28.93
C LEU A 758 -25.70 -16.42 -28.98
N THR A 759 -26.30 -16.98 -30.02
CA THR A 759 -27.75 -17.06 -30.21
C THR A 759 -28.15 -18.50 -30.54
N SER A 760 -27.58 -19.09 -31.59
CA SER A 760 -27.83 -20.48 -31.96
C SER A 760 -27.09 -21.45 -31.03
N ASP A 761 -25.86 -21.10 -30.64
CA ASP A 761 -24.98 -21.91 -29.79
C ASP A 761 -25.58 -22.22 -28.42
N VAL A 762 -26.39 -21.29 -27.91
CA VAL A 762 -26.90 -21.29 -26.53
C VAL A 762 -28.40 -21.57 -26.47
N ARG A 763 -29.01 -21.95 -27.61
CA ARG A 763 -30.46 -22.23 -27.68
C ARG A 763 -30.88 -23.34 -26.73
N PHE A 764 -30.04 -24.37 -26.55
CA PHE A 764 -30.29 -25.47 -25.61
C PHE A 764 -30.37 -25.01 -24.14
N ILE A 765 -29.75 -23.87 -23.82
CA ILE A 765 -29.80 -23.20 -22.51
C ILE A 765 -31.08 -22.35 -22.46
N ASP A 766 -31.29 -21.48 -23.45
CA ASP A 766 -32.41 -20.53 -23.48
C ASP A 766 -33.80 -21.22 -23.50
N GLU A 767 -33.91 -22.41 -24.09
CA GLU A 767 -35.14 -23.21 -24.16
C GLU A 767 -35.38 -24.07 -22.90
N GLY A 768 -34.35 -24.35 -22.08
CA GLY A 768 -34.36 -25.40 -21.07
C GLY A 768 -34.36 -24.96 -19.59
N LEU A 769 -34.42 -23.66 -19.29
CA LEU A 769 -34.05 -23.13 -17.96
C LEU A 769 -35.06 -22.21 -17.29
N HIS A 770 -35.06 -22.27 -15.95
CA HIS A 770 -35.95 -21.53 -15.08
C HIS A 770 -35.37 -20.18 -14.59
N VAL A 771 -34.05 -20.01 -14.42
CA VAL A 771 -33.48 -18.73 -13.95
C VAL A 771 -32.08 -18.45 -14.51
N LEU A 772 -31.98 -17.49 -15.42
CA LEU A 772 -30.76 -16.72 -15.71
C LEU A 772 -31.06 -15.27 -15.33
N GLU A 773 -31.04 -14.97 -14.04
CA GLU A 773 -31.25 -13.60 -13.56
C GLU A 773 -30.09 -12.72 -14.03
N GLN A 774 -30.43 -11.58 -14.62
CA GLN A 774 -29.48 -10.53 -14.93
C GLN A 774 -28.83 -10.04 -13.64
N ALA A 775 -27.55 -9.69 -13.71
CA ALA A 775 -26.83 -9.06 -12.62
C ALA A 775 -27.56 -7.79 -12.15
N HIS A 776 -27.75 -7.68 -10.83
CA HIS A 776 -28.30 -6.46 -10.25
C HIS A 776 -27.23 -5.37 -10.20
N ILE A 777 -27.52 -4.23 -10.82
CA ILE A 777 -26.71 -3.03 -10.66
C ILE A 777 -27.13 -2.33 -9.38
N ASP A 778 -26.26 -2.37 -8.38
CA ASP A 778 -26.42 -1.62 -7.15
C ASP A 778 -26.18 -0.13 -7.43
N GLU A 779 -27.23 0.68 -7.20
CA GLU A 779 -27.19 2.14 -7.37
C GLU A 779 -26.35 2.82 -6.27
N GLU A 780 -26.03 2.10 -5.20
CA GLU A 780 -25.21 2.54 -4.07
C GLU A 780 -23.84 1.82 -4.01
N VAL A 781 -23.44 1.13 -5.09
CA VAL A 781 -22.18 0.36 -5.14
C VAL A 781 -20.98 1.19 -4.66
N SER A 782 -20.31 0.69 -3.63
CA SER A 782 -19.07 1.27 -3.14
C SER A 782 -17.89 0.50 -3.72
N VAL A 783 -17.32 1.02 -4.80
CA VAL A 783 -16.08 0.49 -5.42
C VAL A 783 -14.97 0.31 -4.38
N THR A 784 -14.88 1.20 -3.38
CA THR A 784 -13.91 1.12 -2.28
C THR A 784 -14.08 -0.14 -1.42
N GLN A 785 -15.31 -0.61 -1.23
CA GLN A 785 -15.62 -1.82 -0.47
C GLN A 785 -15.47 -3.10 -1.30
N GLU A 786 -15.72 -3.02 -2.61
CA GLU A 786 -15.63 -4.16 -3.53
C GLU A 786 -14.18 -4.51 -3.93
N ALA A 787 -13.31 -3.51 -4.04
CA ALA A 787 -11.93 -3.69 -4.50
C ALA A 787 -11.12 -4.74 -3.68
N PRO A 788 -11.16 -4.76 -2.34
CA PRO A 788 -10.45 -5.77 -1.54
C PRO A 788 -10.94 -7.20 -1.80
N VAL A 789 -12.25 -7.41 -2.01
CA VAL A 789 -12.85 -8.72 -2.26
C VAL A 789 -12.39 -9.26 -3.61
N ARG A 790 -12.40 -8.39 -4.63
CA ARG A 790 -11.91 -8.71 -5.98
C ARG A 790 -10.42 -9.10 -5.95
N LEU A 791 -9.58 -8.28 -5.33
CA LEU A 791 -8.14 -8.52 -5.25
C LEU A 791 -7.83 -9.81 -4.49
N GLN A 792 -8.53 -10.12 -3.40
CA GLN A 792 -8.36 -11.39 -2.68
C GLN A 792 -8.74 -12.61 -3.53
N THR A 793 -9.76 -12.48 -4.39
CA THR A 793 -10.14 -13.55 -5.31
C THR A 793 -9.04 -13.78 -6.35
N GLN A 794 -8.48 -12.70 -6.90
CA GLN A 794 -7.34 -12.78 -7.83
C GLN A 794 -6.09 -13.37 -7.18
N ASP A 795 -5.79 -13.00 -5.92
CA ASP A 795 -4.67 -13.55 -5.15
C ASP A 795 -4.76 -15.08 -5.04
N ARG A 796 -5.97 -15.61 -4.76
CA ARG A 796 -6.21 -17.06 -4.68
C ARG A 796 -5.99 -17.74 -6.04
N THR A 797 -6.56 -17.19 -7.10
CA THR A 797 -6.43 -17.73 -8.46
C THR A 797 -4.97 -17.75 -8.93
N GLU A 798 -4.22 -16.67 -8.72
CA GLU A 798 -2.79 -16.59 -9.09
C GLU A 798 -1.94 -17.54 -8.24
N ALA A 799 -2.25 -17.71 -6.94
CA ALA A 799 -1.58 -18.67 -6.08
C ALA A 799 -1.83 -20.13 -6.50
N GLU A 800 -3.07 -20.47 -6.88
CA GLU A 800 -3.43 -21.80 -7.38
C GLU A 800 -2.71 -22.11 -8.71
N SER A 801 -2.71 -21.17 -9.65
CA SER A 801 -1.99 -21.28 -10.92
C SER A 801 -0.49 -21.49 -10.72
N ASN A 802 0.13 -20.75 -9.80
CA ASN A 802 1.55 -20.89 -9.50
C ASN A 802 1.90 -22.20 -8.76
N SER A 803 0.94 -22.79 -8.03
CA SER A 803 1.17 -24.03 -7.28
C SER A 803 1.13 -25.30 -8.14
N ARG A 804 0.52 -25.25 -9.33
CA ARG A 804 0.45 -26.37 -10.27
C ARG A 804 1.45 -26.13 -11.41
N PRO A 805 2.65 -26.73 -11.38
CA PRO A 805 3.57 -26.62 -12.52
C PRO A 805 2.93 -27.30 -13.74
N GLU A 806 2.44 -26.52 -14.68
CA GLU A 806 2.09 -27.05 -16.00
C GLU A 806 3.35 -27.66 -16.62
N LYS A 807 3.28 -28.94 -17.01
CA LYS A 807 4.36 -29.54 -17.79
C LYS A 807 4.38 -28.85 -19.16
N PRO A 808 5.55 -28.38 -19.63
CA PRO A 808 5.68 -27.85 -20.98
C PRO A 808 5.24 -28.93 -21.97
N LEU A 809 4.36 -28.54 -22.89
CA LEU A 809 3.82 -29.45 -23.91
C LEU A 809 4.48 -29.10 -25.24
N GLU A 810 5.44 -29.92 -25.64
CA GLU A 810 6.06 -29.87 -26.95
C GLU A 810 5.12 -30.52 -27.97
N ALA A 811 4.19 -29.74 -28.52
CA ALA A 811 3.23 -30.19 -29.51
C ALA A 811 3.11 -29.16 -30.63
N VAL A 812 2.82 -29.66 -31.83
CA VAL A 812 2.34 -28.87 -32.97
C VAL A 812 0.83 -29.07 -33.07
N TYR A 813 0.11 -28.01 -33.44
CA TYR A 813 -1.34 -28.10 -33.59
C TYR A 813 -1.73 -29.11 -34.68
N CYS A 814 -2.59 -30.07 -34.34
CA CYS A 814 -3.25 -30.96 -35.29
C CYS A 814 -4.67 -31.30 -34.81
N ASP A 815 -5.49 -31.87 -35.70
CA ASP A 815 -6.90 -32.12 -35.42
C ASP A 815 -7.14 -33.30 -34.47
N GLU A 816 -6.13 -34.16 -34.27
CA GLU A 816 -6.18 -35.30 -33.34
C GLU A 816 -5.97 -34.90 -31.87
N LEU A 817 -5.55 -33.66 -31.61
CA LEU A 817 -5.35 -33.15 -30.24
C LEU A 817 -6.67 -33.09 -29.47
N SER A 818 -6.58 -33.26 -28.15
CA SER A 818 -7.70 -33.04 -27.25
C SER A 818 -8.19 -31.59 -27.32
N VAL A 819 -9.50 -31.39 -27.08
CA VAL A 819 -10.12 -30.05 -27.09
C VAL A 819 -9.41 -29.12 -26.10
N GLU A 820 -9.04 -29.61 -24.92
CA GLU A 820 -8.29 -28.85 -23.91
C GLU A 820 -6.97 -28.30 -24.46
N VAL A 821 -6.19 -29.14 -25.16
CA VAL A 821 -4.91 -28.71 -25.75
C VAL A 821 -5.14 -27.72 -26.90
N LYS A 822 -6.17 -27.94 -27.74
CA LYS A 822 -6.52 -27.00 -28.82
C LYS A 822 -6.94 -25.63 -28.28
N ILE A 823 -7.66 -25.57 -27.17
CA ILE A 823 -8.01 -24.33 -26.46
C ILE A 823 -6.72 -23.61 -25.99
N ARG A 824 -5.75 -24.33 -25.42
CA ARG A 824 -4.44 -23.75 -25.04
C ARG A 824 -3.71 -23.14 -26.24
N PHE A 825 -3.73 -23.80 -27.40
CA PHE A 825 -3.17 -23.22 -28.65
C PHE A 825 -3.89 -21.94 -29.07
N ALA A 826 -5.22 -21.93 -28.98
CA ALA A 826 -6.01 -20.74 -29.30
C ALA A 826 -5.60 -19.55 -28.42
N HIS A 827 -5.51 -19.75 -27.10
CA HIS A 827 -5.06 -18.71 -26.17
C HIS A 827 -3.64 -18.21 -26.47
N ALA A 828 -2.69 -19.13 -26.66
CA ALA A 828 -1.30 -18.77 -26.95
C ALA A 828 -1.15 -17.95 -28.25
N ARG A 829 -1.91 -18.31 -29.30
CA ARG A 829 -1.91 -17.61 -30.59
C ARG A 829 -2.57 -16.24 -30.49
N MET A 830 -3.71 -16.12 -29.80
CA MET A 830 -4.36 -14.83 -29.53
C MET A 830 -3.42 -13.89 -28.76
N GLU A 831 -2.67 -14.42 -27.79
CA GLU A 831 -1.73 -13.65 -27.00
C GLU A 831 -0.55 -13.10 -27.82
N LEU A 832 0.07 -13.93 -28.66
CA LEU A 832 1.16 -13.52 -29.55
C LEU A 832 0.71 -12.42 -30.52
N LEU A 833 -0.45 -12.60 -31.14
CA LEU A 833 -1.03 -11.60 -32.04
C LEU A 833 -1.43 -10.31 -31.31
N GLY A 834 -1.96 -10.44 -30.09
CA GLY A 834 -2.26 -9.31 -29.21
C GLY A 834 -1.02 -8.47 -28.88
N GLN A 835 0.15 -9.08 -28.69
CA GLN A 835 1.40 -8.35 -28.47
C GLN A 835 1.79 -7.47 -29.65
N ILE A 836 1.53 -7.94 -30.87
CA ILE A 836 1.84 -7.17 -32.09
C ILE A 836 0.97 -5.90 -32.13
N ILE A 837 -0.31 -6.03 -31.79
CA ILE A 837 -1.23 -4.89 -31.71
C ILE A 837 -0.78 -3.88 -30.64
N ARG A 838 -0.40 -4.34 -29.44
CA ARG A 838 0.06 -3.47 -28.34
C ARG A 838 1.41 -2.81 -28.64
N GLY A 839 2.39 -3.58 -29.13
CA GLY A 839 3.75 -3.10 -29.36
C GLY A 839 3.89 -2.13 -30.53
N PHE A 840 2.97 -2.20 -31.52
CA PHE A 840 3.04 -1.43 -32.76
C PHE A 840 1.76 -0.65 -33.06
N SER A 841 0.97 -0.32 -32.05
CA SER A 841 -0.29 0.42 -32.22
C SER A 841 -0.09 1.75 -32.98
N GLY A 842 1.02 2.46 -32.77
CA GLY A 842 1.33 3.70 -33.49
C GLY A 842 1.94 3.53 -34.89
N THR A 843 2.52 2.36 -35.20
CA THR A 843 3.33 2.16 -36.42
C THR A 843 2.76 1.15 -37.42
N LEU A 844 1.88 0.27 -36.95
CA LEU A 844 1.21 -0.74 -37.78
C LEU A 844 0.08 -0.07 -38.59
N ASP A 845 0.01 -0.39 -39.88
CA ASP A 845 -1.00 0.14 -40.78
C ASP A 845 -2.40 -0.39 -40.42
N LEU A 846 -3.43 0.40 -40.75
CA LEU A 846 -4.81 0.05 -40.43
C LEU A 846 -5.21 -1.30 -41.04
N THR A 847 -4.77 -1.61 -42.26
CA THR A 847 -5.10 -2.87 -42.94
C THR A 847 -4.57 -4.07 -42.16
N LYS A 848 -3.30 -4.05 -41.77
CA LYS A 848 -2.70 -5.13 -40.97
C LYS A 848 -3.28 -5.22 -39.57
N LYS A 849 -3.58 -4.09 -38.91
CA LYS A 849 -4.32 -4.09 -37.62
C LYS A 849 -5.65 -4.83 -37.75
N VAL A 850 -6.44 -4.49 -38.76
CA VAL A 850 -7.74 -5.12 -39.00
C VAL A 850 -7.60 -6.61 -39.29
N GLU A 851 -6.59 -7.01 -40.07
CA GLU A 851 -6.32 -8.42 -40.37
C GLU A 851 -6.00 -9.24 -39.10
N ILE A 852 -5.11 -8.72 -38.25
CA ILE A 852 -4.74 -9.37 -36.99
C ILE A 852 -5.94 -9.46 -36.05
N LEU A 853 -6.66 -8.34 -35.85
CA LEU A 853 -7.84 -8.28 -34.98
C LEU A 853 -8.95 -9.22 -35.47
N GLU A 854 -9.20 -9.27 -36.78
CA GLU A 854 -10.17 -10.18 -37.38
C GLU A 854 -9.82 -11.64 -37.09
N SER A 855 -8.53 -12.01 -37.23
CA SER A 855 -8.06 -13.37 -36.93
C SER A 855 -8.23 -13.73 -35.45
N VAL A 856 -7.87 -12.81 -34.53
CA VAL A 856 -8.03 -13.00 -33.09
C VAL A 856 -9.50 -13.13 -32.70
N PHE A 857 -10.38 -12.26 -33.21
CA PHE A 857 -11.82 -12.32 -32.94
C PHE A 857 -12.43 -13.64 -33.43
N LYS A 858 -12.12 -14.05 -34.67
CA LYS A 858 -12.58 -15.34 -35.20
C LYS A 858 -12.07 -16.51 -34.40
N LEU A 859 -10.80 -16.49 -33.98
CA LEU A 859 -10.22 -17.55 -33.15
C LEU A 859 -10.89 -17.65 -31.78
N GLY A 860 -11.03 -16.53 -31.08
CA GLY A 860 -11.71 -16.50 -29.78
C GLY A 860 -13.16 -16.98 -29.86
N LEU A 861 -13.90 -16.53 -30.87
CA LEU A 861 -15.30 -16.93 -31.06
C LEU A 861 -15.48 -18.38 -31.55
N ARG A 862 -14.54 -18.94 -32.33
CA ARG A 862 -14.53 -20.38 -32.64
C ARG A 862 -14.24 -21.23 -31.42
N THR A 863 -13.32 -20.77 -30.57
CA THR A 863 -13.02 -21.42 -29.29
C THR A 863 -14.24 -21.39 -28.37
N LEU A 864 -14.98 -20.27 -28.37
CA LEU A 864 -16.23 -20.14 -27.64
C LEU A 864 -17.31 -21.11 -28.15
N HIS A 865 -17.51 -21.17 -29.47
CA HIS A 865 -18.43 -22.13 -30.09
C HIS A 865 -18.11 -23.58 -29.71
N CYS A 866 -16.83 -23.97 -29.80
CA CYS A 866 -16.38 -25.31 -29.47
C CYS A 866 -16.74 -25.69 -28.02
N VAL A 867 -16.47 -24.83 -27.05
CA VAL A 867 -16.80 -25.11 -25.64
C VAL A 867 -18.30 -25.14 -25.38
N LEU A 868 -19.07 -24.24 -25.98
CA LEU A 868 -20.54 -24.26 -25.88
C LEU A 868 -21.13 -25.53 -26.50
N ASN A 869 -20.55 -26.02 -27.60
CA ASN A 869 -20.95 -27.28 -28.20
C ASN A 869 -20.65 -28.48 -27.29
N VAL A 870 -19.48 -28.51 -26.63
CA VAL A 870 -19.16 -29.51 -25.59
C VAL A 870 -20.22 -29.51 -24.48
N LEU A 871 -20.61 -28.32 -24.01
CA LEU A 871 -21.67 -28.18 -23.00
C LEU A 871 -23.05 -28.63 -23.52
N SER A 872 -23.38 -28.35 -24.78
CA SER A 872 -24.61 -28.80 -25.44
C SER A 872 -24.70 -30.32 -25.53
N VAL A 873 -23.61 -30.98 -25.92
CA VAL A 873 -23.50 -32.45 -25.96
C VAL A 873 -23.60 -33.03 -24.54
N PHE A 874 -22.95 -32.41 -23.55
CA PHE A 874 -23.06 -32.81 -22.16
C PHE A 874 -24.50 -32.68 -21.63
N ALA A 875 -25.19 -31.58 -21.93
CA ALA A 875 -26.58 -31.38 -21.53
C ALA A 875 -27.51 -32.42 -22.18
N THR A 876 -27.32 -32.69 -23.47
CA THR A 876 -28.11 -33.68 -24.23
C THR A 876 -27.93 -35.08 -23.66
N SER A 877 -26.68 -35.51 -23.44
CA SER A 877 -26.38 -36.81 -22.84
C SER A 877 -26.89 -36.93 -21.40
N SER A 878 -26.82 -35.86 -20.62
CA SER A 878 -27.38 -35.83 -19.25
C SER A 878 -28.90 -36.02 -19.27
N ASN A 879 -29.60 -35.38 -20.21
CA ASN A 879 -31.04 -35.55 -20.38
C ASN A 879 -31.47 -36.99 -20.65
N GLU A 880 -30.70 -37.73 -21.46
CA GLU A 880 -30.93 -39.17 -21.70
C GLU A 880 -30.74 -40.01 -20.43
N GLN A 881 -29.79 -39.64 -19.56
CA GLN A 881 -29.58 -40.34 -18.28
C GLN A 881 -30.69 -40.05 -17.29
N PHE A 882 -31.24 -38.82 -17.28
CA PHE A 882 -32.36 -38.46 -16.39
C PHE A 882 -33.60 -39.32 -16.67
N GLU A 883 -33.88 -39.67 -17.91
CA GLU A 883 -35.03 -40.53 -18.25
C GLU A 883 -34.95 -41.94 -17.63
N LYS A 884 -33.77 -42.38 -17.18
CA LYS A 884 -33.55 -43.65 -16.48
C LYS A 884 -33.89 -43.59 -14.98
N ILE A 885 -34.10 -42.40 -14.42
CA ILE A 885 -34.43 -42.20 -13.00
C ILE A 885 -35.92 -42.47 -12.78
N GLU A 886 -36.32 -43.56 -12.14
CA GLU A 886 -37.73 -43.95 -11.98
C GLU A 886 -38.57 -42.93 -11.18
N ASP A 887 -37.98 -42.34 -10.12
CA ASP A 887 -38.64 -41.31 -9.31
C ASP A 887 -38.74 -40.00 -10.08
N LYS A 888 -39.98 -39.61 -10.43
CA LYS A 888 -40.28 -38.40 -11.21
C LYS A 888 -39.87 -37.12 -10.48
N ASP A 889 -40.13 -37.02 -9.18
CA ASP A 889 -39.83 -35.80 -8.42
C ASP A 889 -38.32 -35.62 -8.27
N LEU A 890 -37.59 -36.72 -8.05
CA LEU A 890 -36.13 -36.70 -8.03
C LEU A 890 -35.54 -36.40 -9.41
N ARG A 891 -36.08 -37.00 -10.48
CA ARG A 891 -35.70 -36.75 -11.87
C ARG A 891 -35.82 -35.27 -12.22
N ASP A 892 -36.97 -34.67 -11.95
CA ASP A 892 -37.24 -33.28 -12.27
C ASP A 892 -36.31 -32.33 -11.47
N LYS A 893 -36.05 -32.63 -10.19
CA LYS A 893 -35.09 -31.86 -9.37
C LYS A 893 -33.65 -31.95 -9.89
N ILE A 894 -33.16 -33.15 -10.22
CA ILE A 894 -31.80 -33.35 -10.73
C ILE A 894 -31.65 -32.67 -12.10
N ARG A 895 -32.65 -32.79 -12.97
CA ARG A 895 -32.67 -32.15 -14.29
C ARG A 895 -32.52 -30.64 -14.17
N VAL A 896 -33.32 -30.01 -13.30
CA VAL A 896 -33.22 -28.56 -13.05
C VAL A 896 -31.83 -28.19 -12.54
N LEU A 897 -31.32 -28.90 -11.52
CA LEU A 897 -30.02 -28.60 -10.93
C LEU A 897 -28.85 -28.72 -11.93
N VAL A 898 -28.83 -29.78 -12.75
CA VAL A 898 -27.77 -29.96 -13.76
C VAL A 898 -27.89 -28.93 -14.87
N ASN A 899 -29.10 -28.64 -15.35
CA ASN A 899 -29.29 -27.61 -16.37
C ASN A 899 -28.84 -26.25 -15.83
N ASP A 900 -29.19 -25.88 -14.59
CA ASP A 900 -28.78 -24.64 -13.95
C ASP A 900 -27.25 -24.54 -13.83
N LEU A 901 -26.58 -25.66 -13.47
CA LEU A 901 -25.12 -25.72 -13.45
C LEU A 901 -24.52 -25.53 -14.84
N VAL A 902 -25.04 -26.18 -15.88
CA VAL A 902 -24.58 -26.02 -17.26
C VAL A 902 -24.73 -24.57 -17.72
N ALA A 903 -25.87 -23.93 -17.39
CA ALA A 903 -26.12 -22.53 -17.68
C ALA A 903 -25.09 -21.61 -17.01
N LEU A 904 -24.81 -21.88 -15.74
CA LEU A 904 -23.85 -21.12 -14.95
C LEU A 904 -22.43 -21.26 -15.51
N PHE A 905 -22.02 -22.47 -15.88
CA PHE A 905 -20.73 -22.70 -16.56
C PHE A 905 -20.67 -21.98 -17.90
N ALA A 906 -21.73 -22.04 -18.71
CA ALA A 906 -21.77 -21.33 -19.99
C ALA A 906 -21.68 -19.82 -19.79
N ARG A 907 -22.40 -19.25 -18.81
CA ARG A 907 -22.35 -17.82 -18.46
C ARG A 907 -20.94 -17.39 -18.08
N PHE A 908 -20.30 -18.09 -17.14
CA PHE A 908 -18.94 -17.78 -16.70
C PHE A 908 -17.91 -17.95 -17.81
N TYR A 909 -18.05 -18.98 -18.64
CA TYR A 909 -17.13 -19.18 -19.76
C TYR A 909 -17.30 -18.10 -20.84
N CYS A 910 -18.53 -17.69 -21.16
CA CYS A 910 -18.78 -16.60 -22.10
C CYS A 910 -18.17 -15.29 -21.61
N ASP A 911 -18.43 -14.93 -20.34
CA ASP A 911 -17.86 -13.72 -19.72
C ASP A 911 -16.32 -13.76 -19.76
N GLY A 912 -15.73 -14.85 -19.28
CA GLY A 912 -14.28 -15.05 -19.28
C GLY A 912 -13.64 -15.05 -20.67
N ALA A 913 -14.29 -15.65 -21.67
CA ALA A 913 -13.80 -15.69 -23.04
C ALA A 913 -13.81 -14.29 -23.69
N LEU A 914 -14.90 -13.53 -23.53
CA LEU A 914 -15.03 -12.19 -24.09
C LEU A 914 -14.03 -11.22 -23.45
N ILE A 915 -13.90 -11.26 -22.13
CA ILE A 915 -12.89 -10.48 -21.39
C ILE A 915 -11.49 -10.91 -21.81
N GLY A 916 -11.24 -12.21 -21.97
CA GLY A 916 -9.95 -12.73 -22.42
C GLY A 916 -9.55 -12.22 -23.81
N ILE A 917 -10.50 -12.16 -24.75
CA ILE A 917 -10.26 -11.60 -26.10
C ILE A 917 -10.00 -10.09 -25.99
N SER A 918 -10.86 -9.35 -25.27
CA SER A 918 -10.72 -7.90 -25.05
C SER A 918 -9.34 -7.58 -24.50
N GLN A 919 -8.94 -8.24 -23.42
CA GLN A 919 -7.63 -8.08 -22.80
C GLN A 919 -6.51 -8.44 -23.77
N ALA A 920 -6.59 -9.53 -24.55
CA ALA A 920 -5.51 -9.91 -25.45
C ALA A 920 -5.11 -8.81 -26.44
N VAL A 921 -6.09 -8.09 -27.01
CA VAL A 921 -5.86 -7.08 -28.06
C VAL A 921 -6.01 -5.64 -27.60
N GLY A 922 -6.33 -5.42 -26.32
CA GLY A 922 -6.72 -4.15 -25.76
C GLY A 922 -5.65 -3.05 -25.81
N VAL A 923 -5.89 -2.00 -26.59
CA VAL A 923 -5.07 -0.79 -26.73
C VAL A 923 -6.00 0.42 -26.88
N SER A 924 -5.67 1.54 -26.23
CA SER A 924 -6.37 2.80 -26.47
C SER A 924 -6.15 3.30 -27.91
N ASP A 925 -7.01 4.20 -28.38
CA ASP A 925 -6.79 4.97 -29.61
C ASP A 925 -6.79 4.18 -30.95
N ILE A 926 -7.26 2.92 -30.95
CA ILE A 926 -7.44 2.12 -32.17
C ILE A 926 -8.91 1.71 -32.43
N GLU A 927 -9.87 2.48 -31.93
CA GLU A 927 -11.32 2.20 -32.04
C GLU A 927 -11.77 1.86 -33.47
N GLN A 928 -11.30 2.62 -34.46
CA GLN A 928 -11.61 2.37 -35.88
C GLN A 928 -11.18 0.97 -36.35
N ALA A 929 -10.05 0.46 -35.85
CA ALA A 929 -9.57 -0.86 -36.22
C ALA A 929 -10.45 -1.96 -35.60
N TYR A 930 -10.89 -1.79 -34.35
CA TYR A 930 -11.84 -2.70 -33.71
C TYR A 930 -13.18 -2.74 -34.43
N GLU A 931 -13.74 -1.59 -34.79
CA GLU A 931 -15.03 -1.50 -35.50
C GLU A 931 -14.94 -2.17 -36.89
N ASN A 932 -13.86 -1.91 -37.64
CA ASN A 932 -13.63 -2.53 -38.94
C ASN A 932 -13.45 -4.06 -38.83
N ALA A 933 -12.72 -4.54 -37.82
CA ALA A 933 -12.52 -5.96 -37.60
C ALA A 933 -13.82 -6.66 -37.20
N ALA A 934 -14.58 -6.10 -36.26
CA ALA A 934 -15.88 -6.62 -35.84
C ALA A 934 -16.87 -6.70 -37.02
N ALA A 935 -16.91 -5.67 -37.87
CA ALA A 935 -17.76 -5.65 -39.06
C ALA A 935 -17.41 -6.78 -40.05
N LYS A 936 -16.14 -7.16 -40.18
CA LYS A 936 -15.71 -8.29 -41.03
C LYS A 936 -16.03 -9.66 -40.45
N VAL A 937 -16.05 -9.78 -39.11
CA VAL A 937 -16.46 -11.03 -38.45
C VAL A 937 -17.96 -11.26 -38.64
N GLY A 938 -18.74 -10.19 -38.59
CA GLY A 938 -20.18 -10.20 -38.77
C GLY A 938 -20.89 -9.54 -37.59
N ASP A 939 -22.15 -9.18 -37.81
CA ASP A 939 -22.96 -8.51 -36.81
C ASP A 939 -23.86 -9.53 -36.08
N THR A 940 -23.42 -10.01 -34.91
CA THR A 940 -24.06 -11.07 -34.09
C THR A 940 -24.14 -10.65 -32.62
N CYS A 941 -24.85 -11.41 -31.77
CA CYS A 941 -24.83 -11.16 -30.33
C CYS A 941 -23.39 -11.26 -29.76
N ALA A 942 -22.62 -12.24 -30.21
CA ALA A 942 -21.23 -12.39 -29.80
C ALA A 942 -20.34 -11.18 -30.15
N THR A 943 -20.43 -10.64 -31.36
CA THR A 943 -19.61 -9.48 -31.76
C THR A 943 -20.07 -8.19 -31.09
N GLN A 944 -21.36 -8.04 -30.79
CA GLN A 944 -21.88 -6.92 -29.99
C GLN A 944 -21.36 -6.97 -28.53
N LEU A 945 -21.37 -8.16 -27.90
CA LEU A 945 -20.82 -8.34 -26.56
C LEU A 945 -19.31 -8.13 -26.52
N LEU A 946 -18.58 -8.64 -27.51
CA LEU A 946 -17.14 -8.41 -27.63
C LEU A 946 -16.82 -6.92 -27.82
N GLY A 947 -17.54 -6.22 -28.69
CA GLY A 947 -17.41 -4.79 -28.87
C GLY A 947 -17.71 -4.01 -27.58
N LEU A 948 -18.70 -4.45 -26.81
CA LEU A 948 -19.03 -3.84 -25.51
C LEU A 948 -17.90 -4.07 -24.50
N ALA A 949 -17.36 -5.29 -24.40
CA ALA A 949 -16.24 -5.61 -23.51
C ALA A 949 -15.02 -4.73 -23.80
N ILE A 950 -14.65 -4.58 -25.09
CA ILE A 950 -13.54 -3.71 -25.52
C ILE A 950 -13.81 -2.24 -25.12
N LYS A 951 -15.01 -1.72 -25.36
CA LYS A 951 -15.34 -0.33 -24.99
C LYS A 951 -15.39 -0.12 -23.48
N LEU A 952 -15.85 -1.10 -22.70
CA LEU A 952 -15.84 -1.02 -21.24
C LEU A 952 -14.43 -1.04 -20.65
N ASP A 953 -13.48 -1.74 -21.28
CA ASP A 953 -12.09 -1.82 -20.83
C ASP A 953 -11.26 -0.58 -21.22
N HIS A 954 -11.60 0.10 -22.33
CA HIS A 954 -10.71 1.10 -22.95
C HIS A 954 -11.30 2.50 -23.14
N SER A 955 -12.61 2.70 -23.03
CA SER A 955 -13.20 4.03 -23.21
C SER A 955 -13.12 4.89 -21.94
N GLU A 956 -12.81 6.18 -22.11
CA GLU A 956 -12.80 7.16 -21.01
C GLU A 956 -14.19 7.45 -20.43
N ALA A 957 -15.26 7.12 -21.12
CA ALA A 957 -16.61 7.30 -20.64
C ALA A 957 -17.39 6.00 -20.81
N PHE A 958 -18.36 5.77 -19.92
CA PHE A 958 -19.25 4.62 -20.07
C PHE A 958 -19.97 4.70 -21.43
N PRO A 959 -19.88 3.68 -22.30
CA PRO A 959 -20.33 3.73 -23.69
C PRO A 959 -21.86 3.54 -23.80
N MET A 960 -22.63 4.45 -23.20
CA MET A 960 -24.08 4.31 -23.00
C MET A 960 -24.86 4.01 -24.29
N GLN A 961 -24.55 4.69 -25.40
CA GLN A 961 -25.23 4.48 -26.68
C GLN A 961 -24.97 3.08 -27.25
N PHE A 962 -23.73 2.60 -27.15
CA PHE A 962 -23.35 1.27 -27.62
C PHE A 962 -23.99 0.21 -26.71
N PHE A 963 -23.91 0.38 -25.39
CA PHE A 963 -24.57 -0.48 -24.40
C PHE A 963 -26.08 -0.61 -24.68
N GLN A 964 -26.79 0.49 -24.92
CA GLN A 964 -28.23 0.45 -25.24
C GLN A 964 -28.52 -0.32 -26.53
N THR A 965 -27.68 -0.16 -27.55
CA THR A 965 -27.82 -0.86 -28.84
C THR A 965 -27.57 -2.35 -28.67
N ALA A 966 -26.49 -2.73 -27.98
CA ALA A 966 -26.16 -4.11 -27.65
C ALA A 966 -27.26 -4.75 -26.79
N ASN A 967 -27.72 -4.09 -25.72
CA ASN A 967 -28.77 -4.58 -24.82
C ASN A 967 -30.08 -4.87 -25.56
N ARG A 968 -30.53 -3.95 -26.43
CA ARG A 968 -31.76 -4.15 -27.24
C ARG A 968 -31.67 -5.35 -28.16
N ARG A 969 -30.47 -5.70 -28.61
CA ARG A 969 -30.25 -6.85 -29.48
C ARG A 969 -30.22 -8.13 -28.67
N VAL A 970 -29.29 -8.23 -27.71
CA VAL A 970 -29.07 -9.47 -26.96
C VAL A 970 -30.32 -9.88 -26.20
N SER A 971 -31.06 -8.92 -25.61
CA SER A 971 -32.31 -9.22 -24.89
C SER A 971 -33.44 -9.79 -25.78
N LYS A 972 -33.38 -9.58 -27.10
CA LYS A 972 -34.34 -10.16 -28.05
C LYS A 972 -33.90 -11.52 -28.57
N GLU A 973 -32.60 -11.75 -28.67
CA GLU A 973 -32.03 -12.91 -29.35
C GLU A 973 -31.63 -14.03 -28.38
N SER A 974 -31.09 -13.72 -27.19
CA SER A 974 -30.67 -14.74 -26.22
C SER A 974 -30.74 -14.28 -24.75
N ARG A 975 -31.25 -15.14 -23.87
CA ARG A 975 -31.30 -14.86 -22.42
C ARG A 975 -29.90 -14.96 -21.81
N LEU A 976 -29.12 -15.96 -22.18
CA LEU A 976 -27.73 -16.08 -21.74
C LEU A 976 -26.89 -14.88 -22.17
N ALA A 977 -26.97 -14.45 -23.44
CA ALA A 977 -26.24 -13.28 -23.91
C ALA A 977 -26.62 -12.01 -23.14
N SER A 978 -27.89 -11.87 -22.77
CA SER A 978 -28.37 -10.77 -21.94
C SER A 978 -27.85 -10.81 -20.50
N ALA A 979 -27.72 -12.01 -19.92
CA ALA A 979 -27.10 -12.19 -18.61
C ALA A 979 -25.60 -11.85 -18.65
N VAL A 980 -24.87 -12.33 -19.66
CA VAL A 980 -23.45 -12.00 -19.87
C VAL A 980 -23.24 -10.50 -20.08
N LEU A 981 -24.11 -9.83 -20.83
CA LEU A 981 -24.07 -8.37 -20.96
C LEU A 981 -24.17 -7.67 -19.60
N SER A 982 -25.08 -8.15 -18.74
CA SER A 982 -25.25 -7.57 -17.40
C SER A 982 -24.04 -7.82 -16.50
N ASP A 983 -23.34 -8.95 -16.65
CA ASP A 983 -22.11 -9.26 -15.91
C ASP A 983 -20.97 -8.32 -16.30
N LEU A 984 -20.75 -8.14 -17.62
CA LEU A 984 -19.72 -7.23 -18.14
C LEU A 984 -19.93 -5.80 -17.60
N VAL A 985 -21.18 -5.34 -17.59
CA VAL A 985 -21.52 -4.01 -17.09
C VAL A 985 -21.39 -3.94 -15.57
N GLN A 986 -21.90 -4.93 -14.82
CA GLN A 986 -21.76 -4.97 -13.37
C GLN A 986 -20.29 -4.94 -12.94
N ARG A 987 -19.46 -5.77 -13.58
CA ARG A 987 -18.01 -5.79 -13.38
C ARG A 987 -17.40 -4.40 -13.58
N HIS A 988 -17.74 -3.71 -14.67
CA HIS A 988 -17.25 -2.36 -14.91
C HIS A 988 -17.66 -1.37 -13.81
N THR A 989 -18.92 -1.44 -13.33
CA THR A 989 -19.40 -0.55 -12.24
C THR A 989 -18.74 -0.81 -10.88
N GLN A 990 -18.25 -2.03 -10.65
CA GLN A 990 -17.50 -2.39 -9.44
C GLN A 990 -16.04 -1.93 -9.48
N ILE A 991 -15.51 -1.63 -10.68
CA ILE A 991 -14.12 -1.22 -10.89
C ILE A 991 -14.02 0.30 -11.04
N ILE A 992 -14.91 0.91 -11.82
CA ILE A 992 -14.89 2.34 -12.15
C ILE A 992 -16.10 3.03 -11.52
N PRO A 993 -15.92 4.04 -10.64
CA PRO A 993 -17.03 4.77 -10.07
C PRO A 993 -17.76 5.54 -11.16
N LEU A 994 -19.07 5.35 -11.24
CA LEU A 994 -19.95 6.08 -12.14
C LEU A 994 -20.86 7.01 -11.34
N HIS A 995 -21.26 8.13 -11.95
CA HIS A 995 -22.25 9.02 -11.35
C HIS A 995 -23.57 8.27 -11.11
N ARG A 996 -24.26 8.58 -10.00
CA ARG A 996 -25.53 7.93 -9.63
C ARG A 996 -26.57 7.98 -10.76
N ASP A 997 -26.61 9.06 -11.53
CA ASP A 997 -27.52 9.17 -12.67
C ASP A 997 -27.18 8.19 -13.81
N THR A 998 -25.89 7.90 -14.01
CA THR A 998 -25.45 6.89 -14.99
C THR A 998 -25.81 5.50 -14.49
N LEU A 999 -25.57 5.18 -13.21
CA LEU A 999 -25.97 3.91 -12.60
C LEU A 999 -27.49 3.70 -12.69
N ARG A 1000 -28.29 4.73 -12.40
CA ARG A 1000 -29.76 4.70 -12.57
C ARG A 1000 -30.19 4.44 -13.99
N LYS A 1001 -29.53 5.06 -14.98
CA LYS A 1001 -29.82 4.80 -16.40
C LYS A 1001 -29.50 3.36 -16.78
N ILE A 1002 -28.33 2.85 -16.37
CA ILE A 1002 -27.92 1.45 -16.60
C ILE A 1002 -28.93 0.49 -15.94
N ALA A 1003 -29.21 0.70 -14.65
CA ALA A 1003 -30.18 -0.10 -13.91
C ALA A 1003 -31.58 -0.03 -14.55
N GLY A 1004 -31.99 1.13 -15.04
CA GLY A 1004 -33.24 1.30 -15.80
C GLY A 1004 -33.26 0.46 -17.08
N GLU A 1005 -32.20 0.52 -17.90
CA GLU A 1005 -32.11 -0.24 -19.15
C GLU A 1005 -32.07 -1.77 -18.92
N LEU A 1006 -31.49 -2.23 -17.81
CA LEU A 1006 -31.49 -3.66 -17.43
C LEU A 1006 -32.82 -4.08 -16.78
N ARG A 1007 -33.42 -3.24 -15.93
CA ARG A 1007 -34.73 -3.51 -15.28
C ARG A 1007 -35.89 -3.49 -16.26
N VAL A 1008 -35.78 -2.79 -17.40
CA VAL A 1008 -36.80 -2.76 -18.44
C VAL A 1008 -36.62 -3.95 -19.39
N ASN A 1009 -36.83 -5.20 -18.93
CA ASN A 1009 -37.47 -6.24 -19.77
C ASN A 1009 -37.98 -7.59 -19.17
N PRO A 1010 -38.51 -7.70 -17.93
CA PRO A 1010 -39.24 -8.93 -17.56
C PRO A 1010 -40.62 -9.05 -18.24
N THR A 1011 -41.26 -7.92 -18.58
CA THR A 1011 -42.66 -7.86 -18.99
C THR A 1011 -42.90 -7.97 -20.50
N GLN A 1012 -41.90 -7.78 -21.37
CA GLN A 1012 -42.06 -8.11 -22.81
C GLN A 1012 -41.84 -9.60 -23.09
N LEU A 1013 -41.02 -10.31 -22.31
CA LEU A 1013 -40.79 -11.74 -22.49
C LEU A 1013 -41.97 -12.60 -21.98
N LEU A 1014 -42.62 -12.21 -20.88
CA LEU A 1014 -43.85 -12.85 -20.39
C LEU A 1014 -45.10 -12.57 -21.25
N ARG A 1015 -45.03 -11.59 -22.18
CA ARG A 1015 -46.11 -11.37 -23.17
C ARG A 1015 -45.94 -12.19 -24.45
N ASN A 1016 -44.72 -12.66 -24.75
CA ASN A 1016 -44.43 -13.47 -25.94
C ASN A 1016 -44.35 -14.99 -25.64
N ALA A 1017 -44.22 -15.40 -24.39
CA ALA A 1017 -44.44 -16.78 -23.96
C ALA A 1017 -45.85 -16.91 -23.37
N GLY A 1018 -46.78 -17.43 -24.17
CA GLY A 1018 -48.18 -17.55 -23.83
C GLY A 1018 -48.46 -18.37 -22.56
N HIS A 1019 -49.53 -17.95 -21.88
CA HIS A 1019 -50.29 -18.63 -20.83
C HIS A 1019 -49.60 -18.91 -19.48
N VAL A 1020 -49.82 -17.99 -18.54
CA VAL A 1020 -49.97 -18.33 -17.12
C VAL A 1020 -51.44 -18.12 -16.71
N PRO A 1021 -52.14 -19.14 -16.18
CA PRO A 1021 -53.52 -19.01 -15.74
C PRO A 1021 -53.59 -18.22 -14.42
N ARG A 1022 -54.61 -17.36 -14.31
CA ARG A 1022 -54.92 -16.57 -13.12
C ARG A 1022 -55.10 -17.49 -11.90
N ARG A 1023 -54.41 -17.20 -10.79
CA ARG A 1023 -54.73 -17.74 -9.47
C ARG A 1023 -56.12 -17.27 -9.02
N PRO A 1024 -56.94 -18.12 -8.38
CA PRO A 1024 -58.20 -17.70 -7.79
C PRO A 1024 -57.93 -17.00 -6.45
N GLN A 1025 -58.77 -16.02 -6.15
CA GLN A 1025 -58.83 -15.33 -4.87
C GLN A 1025 -59.41 -16.27 -3.80
N SER A 1026 -58.73 -16.34 -2.65
CA SER A 1026 -59.33 -16.48 -1.31
C SER A 1026 -58.34 -15.94 -0.29
#